data_AF-A0A8H6GKS9-F1
#
_entry.id   AF-A0A8H6GKS9-F1
#
_cell.length_a   1.000
_cell.length_b   1.000
_cell.length_c   1.000
_cell.angle_alpha   90.00
_cell.angle_beta   90.00
_cell.angle_gamma   90.00
#
_symmetry.space_group_name_H-M   'P 1'
#
loop_
_entity.id
_entity.type
_entity.pdbx_description
1 polymer ?
#
loop_
_entity_poly.entity_id
_entity_poly.type
_entity_poly.pdbx_seq_one_letter_code
_entity_poly.pdbx_strand_id
1 'polypeptide(L)'
;MLSSVRRIFRSKSKSDTTPSDVKENPTPEPSPEPVAQTRTTFYYSGIQTFHSTESDNIDIVFVHGLKGDCQKTWTDKSSGNPWPKTLLPLEIETARILTYSYDSTVIGKEDVPSQNRISNHAYNLVTALASLRQSDNTNERPIIFVCHSLGGLVCQDALVTAKQRSEQHLQDIVNFTRGVIFLGTPHRGSSLAKIGELVSRSVGLIKETNSDIVQVLTRDSEVLARIQDSFQALLMTRSKDEASMIDITCFYEELPTKRFGVIVPKHSAILPGYISIGIHKNHAEMTKFSNSDEPGFVAICGELRRWMKRIQQPQSKPQKHSHVAHCLIPYTFNPDFVGRSEILYLLKSQLGDIEPQSHSRGHQRAALCGLGGVGKTQIALSYAYWAQEVSQDTSVFWVHASSVEKFSEGYTNIANECKIPGHEDPTFDVLQVVQDWLESKESGPWLMVIDNADDLQLFFPQNESSKMKPNTDKSLSQFIPQCAHGRVLITTRNMQVGSRLTKGKYPIEVGQMSDQEACQLLRQGIHQEDESEKDLLQLSSRLEFLPLALVQAAAFIQENSITANEYLELLDGSENDLVDLLNEDFETVGRDADTPHAVAQTWMLSFQQIERQYPFASELLSLMCLFDRQKIPLDFVDFHAKENLPAGSNIKMQLVKALGILKAFCFIRAEKGGDHSMHRLIQLVTRTWLVRKGSIAEFTRHAVSAVSDFYPFADFDDVEWWFEKLTTWLLCFTELGHSSVTKVATEKQKD
;
A
#
# COMPACT_ATOMS: atom_id res chain seq x y z
N MET A 1 34.68 -41.35 -15.96
CA MET A 1 35.62 -42.23 -16.71
C MET A 1 36.03 -41.50 -17.98
N LEU A 2 37.31 -41.59 -18.39
CA LEU A 2 37.85 -41.30 -19.75
C LEU A 2 37.48 -39.92 -20.38
N SER A 3 38.34 -38.89 -20.42
CA SER A 3 39.69 -38.75 -21.02
C SER A 3 39.74 -38.55 -22.55
N SER A 4 40.37 -37.44 -22.96
CA SER A 4 41.21 -37.29 -24.17
C SER A 4 40.57 -37.14 -25.56
N VAL A 5 40.96 -36.07 -26.27
CA VAL A 5 41.77 -36.04 -27.53
C VAL A 5 41.43 -34.74 -28.29
N ARG A 6 42.29 -33.70 -28.40
CA ARG A 6 43.57 -33.50 -29.15
C ARG A 6 43.45 -33.34 -30.68
N ARG A 7 44.12 -32.28 -31.20
CA ARG A 7 44.76 -32.12 -32.55
C ARG A 7 43.84 -31.75 -33.74
N ILE A 8 44.29 -31.07 -34.82
CA ILE A 8 45.52 -30.28 -35.17
C ILE A 8 45.23 -29.48 -36.47
N PHE A 9 45.89 -28.33 -36.69
CA PHE A 9 46.70 -27.93 -37.89
C PHE A 9 47.12 -26.45 -37.72
N ARG A 10 48.39 -26.06 -37.46
CA ARG A 10 49.66 -26.08 -38.27
C ARG A 10 49.49 -25.40 -39.65
N SER A 11 50.43 -24.59 -40.18
CA SER A 11 51.80 -24.12 -39.79
C SER A 11 52.15 -22.89 -40.68
N LYS A 12 53.24 -22.08 -40.59
CA LYS A 12 54.69 -22.18 -40.27
C LYS A 12 55.14 -20.81 -39.68
N SER A 13 56.02 -20.64 -38.67
CA SER A 13 57.43 -21.04 -38.41
C SER A 13 58.52 -20.16 -39.07
N LYS A 14 59.27 -19.41 -38.25
CA LYS A 14 60.68 -18.92 -38.33
C LYS A 14 60.81 -17.51 -37.72
N SER A 15 61.92 -17.07 -37.11
CA SER A 15 62.98 -17.75 -36.32
C SER A 15 63.89 -16.66 -35.72
N ASP A 16 64.43 -16.95 -34.54
CA ASP A 16 65.65 -16.38 -33.94
C ASP A 16 65.73 -14.90 -33.47
N THR A 17 66.04 -14.85 -32.18
CA THR A 17 66.54 -13.76 -31.33
C THR A 17 67.84 -13.09 -31.79
N THR A 18 68.02 -11.80 -31.48
CA THR A 18 69.10 -11.27 -30.62
C THR A 18 68.82 -9.78 -30.23
N PRO A 19 69.49 -9.20 -29.21
CA PRO A 19 68.98 -8.02 -28.49
C PRO A 19 69.86 -6.74 -28.58
N SER A 20 69.50 -5.76 -27.74
CA SER A 20 70.32 -4.71 -27.11
C SER A 20 70.72 -3.43 -27.88
N ASP A 21 70.40 -2.32 -27.21
CA ASP A 21 71.25 -1.14 -26.92
C ASP A 21 71.38 0.09 -27.85
N VAL A 22 70.91 1.20 -27.25
CA VAL A 22 71.58 2.51 -27.07
C VAL A 22 71.70 3.48 -28.26
N LYS A 23 70.91 4.57 -28.12
CA LYS A 23 71.16 5.98 -28.47
C LYS A 23 72.01 6.31 -29.71
N GLU A 24 71.38 6.99 -30.66
CA GLU A 24 71.86 8.28 -31.18
C GLU A 24 70.74 9.08 -31.87
N ASN A 25 70.74 10.40 -31.69
CA ASN A 25 70.06 11.45 -32.47
C ASN A 25 71.19 12.45 -32.84
N PRO A 26 71.15 13.26 -33.94
CA PRO A 26 69.95 13.81 -34.59
C PRO A 26 70.01 14.04 -36.13
N THR A 27 68.87 14.37 -36.77
CA THR A 27 68.66 15.57 -37.62
C THR A 27 67.21 15.62 -38.17
N PRO A 28 66.68 16.79 -38.59
CA PRO A 28 65.24 17.00 -38.78
C PRO A 28 64.76 16.80 -40.23
N GLU A 29 63.56 16.24 -40.38
CA GLU A 29 62.77 16.24 -41.63
C GLU A 29 61.37 16.82 -41.38
N PRO A 30 60.65 17.26 -42.43
CA PRO A 30 59.77 18.42 -42.34
C PRO A 30 58.43 18.15 -41.64
N SER A 31 57.88 19.21 -41.05
CA SER A 31 56.56 19.22 -40.43
C SER A 31 55.46 18.82 -41.42
N PRO A 32 54.75 17.70 -41.22
CA PRO A 32 53.53 17.42 -41.97
C PRO A 32 52.44 18.40 -41.55
N GLU A 33 51.62 18.79 -42.53
CA GLU A 33 50.48 19.70 -42.36
C GLU A 33 49.54 19.23 -41.23
N PRO A 34 48.80 20.15 -40.57
CA PRO A 34 47.92 19.77 -39.47
C PRO A 34 46.84 18.81 -39.96
N VAL A 35 47.03 17.52 -39.67
CA VAL A 35 46.00 16.49 -39.80
C VAL A 35 44.77 17.01 -39.09
N ALA A 36 43.69 17.21 -39.86
CA ALA A 36 42.44 17.74 -39.33
C ALA A 36 42.02 16.87 -38.14
N GLN A 37 42.05 17.45 -36.94
CA GLN A 37 41.60 16.76 -35.74
C GLN A 37 40.12 16.46 -35.90
N THR A 38 39.81 15.24 -36.31
CA THR A 38 38.51 14.61 -36.09
C THR A 38 38.25 14.76 -34.61
N ARG A 39 37.31 15.64 -34.24
CA ARG A 39 36.88 15.82 -32.85
C ARG A 39 36.24 14.52 -32.37
N THR A 40 37.06 13.62 -31.86
CA THR A 40 36.64 12.56 -30.96
C THR A 40 36.12 13.24 -29.70
N THR A 41 34.80 13.47 -29.69
CA THR A 41 34.08 13.87 -28.49
C THR A 41 34.16 12.72 -27.49
N PHE A 42 35.18 12.76 -26.63
CA PHE A 42 35.19 11.96 -25.41
C PHE A 42 33.95 12.34 -24.60
N TYR A 43 32.99 11.43 -24.50
CA TYR A 43 31.87 11.58 -23.58
C TYR A 43 32.42 11.49 -22.16
N TYR A 44 32.46 12.63 -21.48
CA TYR A 44 32.95 12.69 -20.11
C TYR A 44 31.94 11.99 -19.17
N SER A 45 32.41 10.99 -18.43
CA SER A 45 31.66 10.32 -17.37
C SER A 45 32.36 10.59 -16.04
N GLY A 46 31.60 11.05 -15.03
CA GLY A 46 32.15 11.51 -13.75
C GLY A 46 31.59 12.86 -13.32
N ILE A 47 32.21 13.47 -12.29
CA ILE A 47 31.79 14.76 -11.73
C ILE A 47 32.63 15.90 -12.29
N GLN A 48 31.98 16.99 -12.69
CA GLN A 48 32.61 18.25 -13.07
C GLN A 48 32.21 19.36 -12.08
N THR A 49 33.18 20.18 -11.70
CA THR A 49 32.92 21.41 -10.93
C THR A 49 32.53 22.54 -11.88
N PHE A 50 31.34 23.10 -11.68
CA PHE A 50 30.89 24.31 -12.39
C PHE A 50 31.32 25.59 -11.67
N HIS A 51 31.25 25.60 -10.34
CA HIS A 51 31.65 26.71 -9.50
C HIS A 51 32.20 26.20 -8.18
N SER A 52 33.24 26.85 -7.64
CA SER A 52 33.77 26.58 -6.30
C SER A 52 34.61 27.76 -5.81
N THR A 53 34.55 28.01 -4.50
CA THR A 53 35.28 29.06 -3.76
C THR A 53 35.85 28.51 -2.46
N GLU A 54 36.79 29.21 -1.84
CA GLU A 54 37.29 28.85 -0.49
C GLU A 54 36.22 28.99 0.60
N SER A 55 35.16 29.77 0.35
CA SER A 55 34.00 29.96 1.23
C SER A 55 32.91 28.89 1.11
N ASP A 56 33.09 27.87 0.26
CA ASP A 56 32.08 26.84 0.03
C ASP A 56 31.80 26.01 1.30
N ASN A 57 30.57 26.09 1.81
CA ASN A 57 30.10 25.35 2.99
C ASN A 57 29.01 24.30 2.69
N ILE A 58 28.61 24.17 1.43
CA ILE A 58 27.65 23.19 0.94
C ILE A 58 28.01 22.74 -0.48
N ASP A 59 27.73 21.48 -0.83
CA ASP A 59 27.83 20.96 -2.19
C ASP A 59 26.42 20.89 -2.81
N ILE A 60 26.22 21.45 -4.00
CA ILE A 60 25.00 21.30 -4.80
C ILE A 60 25.33 20.47 -6.04
N VAL A 61 24.75 19.27 -6.15
CA VAL A 61 25.07 18.26 -7.17
C VAL A 61 23.94 18.13 -8.18
N PHE A 62 24.19 18.57 -9.40
CA PHE A 62 23.26 18.49 -10.53
C PHE A 62 23.33 17.13 -11.23
N VAL A 63 22.19 16.46 -11.43
CA VAL A 63 22.10 15.14 -12.09
C VAL A 63 21.11 15.20 -13.25
N HIS A 64 21.60 15.01 -14.48
CA HIS A 64 20.79 15.14 -15.69
C HIS A 64 19.92 13.90 -15.98
N GLY A 65 18.92 14.06 -16.87
CA GLY A 65 18.03 12.99 -17.31
C GLY A 65 18.57 12.09 -18.44
N LEU A 66 17.69 11.20 -18.92
CA LEU A 66 17.92 10.27 -20.03
C LEU A 66 18.23 11.01 -21.34
N LYS A 67 19.32 10.62 -22.03
CA LYS A 67 19.91 11.35 -23.18
C LYS A 67 20.24 12.83 -22.89
N GLY A 68 20.23 13.23 -21.62
CA GLY A 68 20.73 14.51 -21.16
C GLY A 68 22.25 14.59 -21.26
N ASP A 69 22.75 15.81 -21.18
CA ASP A 69 24.16 16.15 -21.13
C ASP A 69 24.38 17.10 -19.96
N CYS A 70 25.48 16.92 -19.23
CA CYS A 70 25.75 17.63 -17.99
C CYS A 70 25.78 19.17 -18.13
N GLN A 71 25.94 19.71 -19.34
CA GLN A 71 25.83 21.15 -19.61
C GLN A 71 24.50 21.50 -20.30
N LYS A 72 24.14 20.81 -21.38
CA LYS A 72 22.97 21.16 -22.22
C LYS A 72 21.63 21.04 -21.49
N THR A 73 21.53 20.14 -20.51
CA THR A 73 20.31 19.98 -19.69
C THR A 73 19.95 21.27 -18.96
N TRP A 74 20.96 22.05 -18.57
CA TRP A 74 20.84 23.26 -17.76
C TRP A 74 21.12 24.55 -18.55
N THR A 75 21.24 24.46 -19.88
CA THR A 75 21.60 25.60 -20.75
C THR A 75 20.38 26.06 -21.53
N ASP A 76 19.99 27.32 -21.36
CA ASP A 76 19.04 27.95 -22.26
C ASP A 76 19.71 28.27 -23.62
N LYS A 77 18.90 28.29 -24.69
CA LYS A 77 19.39 28.58 -26.04
C LYS A 77 19.95 29.99 -26.20
N SER A 78 19.51 30.97 -25.40
CA SER A 78 20.01 32.34 -25.46
C SER A 78 21.24 32.60 -24.58
N SER A 79 21.48 31.80 -23.53
CA SER A 79 22.60 32.01 -22.60
C SER A 79 23.91 31.41 -23.09
N GLY A 80 23.86 30.30 -23.84
CA GLY A 80 25.02 29.55 -24.32
C GLY A 80 25.85 28.86 -23.23
N ASN A 81 25.51 29.06 -21.95
CA ASN A 81 26.16 28.47 -20.79
C ASN A 81 25.12 27.94 -19.78
N PRO A 82 25.44 26.89 -19.01
CA PRO A 82 24.51 26.31 -18.05
C PRO A 82 24.25 27.27 -16.88
N TRP A 83 22.98 27.53 -16.55
CA TRP A 83 22.61 28.46 -15.46
C TRP A 83 23.17 28.11 -14.08
N PRO A 84 23.43 26.83 -13.70
CA PRO A 84 24.11 26.52 -12.45
C PRO A 84 25.56 27.02 -12.41
N LYS A 85 26.17 27.33 -13.56
CA LYS A 85 27.51 27.93 -13.64
C LYS A 85 27.48 29.47 -13.66
N THR A 86 26.38 30.08 -14.08
CA THR A 86 26.31 31.54 -14.35
C THR A 86 25.35 32.31 -13.47
N LEU A 87 24.15 31.79 -13.21
CA LEU A 87 23.10 32.46 -12.42
C LEU A 87 23.14 32.01 -10.96
N LEU A 88 23.28 30.71 -10.71
CA LEU A 88 23.21 30.18 -9.34
C LEU A 88 24.30 30.71 -8.39
N PRO A 89 25.57 30.92 -8.80
CA PRO A 89 26.58 31.55 -7.95
C PRO A 89 26.25 32.98 -7.50
N LEU A 90 25.39 33.70 -8.24
CA LEU A 90 24.96 35.07 -7.91
C LEU A 90 23.84 35.10 -6.86
N GLU A 91 23.09 34.01 -6.73
CA GLU A 91 22.05 33.82 -5.69
C GLU A 91 22.60 33.10 -4.45
N ILE A 92 23.65 32.30 -4.61
CA ILE A 92 24.20 31.40 -3.59
C ILE A 92 25.74 31.41 -3.66
N GLU A 93 26.35 32.35 -2.95
CA GLU A 93 27.81 32.57 -2.95
C GLU A 93 28.60 31.54 -2.14
N THR A 94 27.97 30.77 -1.24
CA THR A 94 28.65 29.84 -0.31
C THR A 94 28.55 28.36 -0.72
N ALA A 95 28.25 28.07 -1.99
CA ALA A 95 27.99 26.71 -2.48
C ALA A 95 28.96 26.28 -3.59
N ARG A 96 29.58 25.12 -3.40
CA ARG A 96 30.25 24.41 -4.49
C ARG A 96 29.20 23.80 -5.40
N ILE A 97 29.26 24.11 -6.69
CA ILE A 97 28.31 23.62 -7.68
C ILE A 97 28.99 22.55 -8.53
N LEU A 98 28.49 21.33 -8.42
CA LEU A 98 28.95 20.14 -9.11
C LEU A 98 27.87 19.69 -10.10
N THR A 99 28.28 19.09 -11.22
CA THR A 99 27.39 18.30 -12.07
C THR A 99 27.94 16.90 -12.24
N TYR A 100 27.08 15.90 -12.17
CA TYR A 100 27.40 14.53 -12.54
C TYR A 100 27.02 14.30 -14.01
N SER A 101 27.93 13.66 -14.75
CA SER A 101 27.75 13.22 -16.12
C SER A 101 27.85 11.70 -16.18
N TYR A 102 26.87 11.05 -16.80
CA TYR A 102 26.90 9.61 -17.04
C TYR A 102 26.41 9.29 -18.44
N ASP A 103 27.02 8.29 -19.07
CA ASP A 103 26.63 7.89 -20.42
C ASP A 103 25.26 7.18 -20.39
N SER A 104 24.23 7.92 -20.78
CA SER A 104 22.85 7.44 -20.91
C SER A 104 22.55 6.89 -22.32
N THR A 105 23.59 6.54 -23.08
CA THR A 105 23.56 6.21 -24.52
C THR A 105 24.46 5.05 -24.98
N VAL A 106 25.28 4.41 -24.13
CA VAL A 106 26.25 3.37 -24.58
C VAL A 106 25.57 2.20 -25.29
N ILE A 107 26.11 1.88 -26.47
CA ILE A 107 25.87 0.63 -27.20
C ILE A 107 26.98 -0.35 -26.80
N GLY A 108 26.64 -1.40 -26.06
CA GLY A 108 27.51 -2.54 -25.77
C GLY A 108 26.85 -3.83 -26.25
N LYS A 109 27.48 -4.53 -27.20
CA LYS A 109 27.09 -5.90 -27.57
C LYS A 109 27.84 -6.88 -26.68
N GLU A 110 27.21 -7.34 -25.61
CA GLU A 110 27.45 -8.61 -24.90
C GLU A 110 26.45 -8.73 -23.72
N ASP A 111 26.05 -9.96 -23.38
CA ASP A 111 24.80 -10.27 -22.66
C ASP A 111 24.86 -10.12 -21.12
N VAL A 112 24.01 -9.25 -20.53
CA VAL A 112 23.48 -9.38 -19.14
C VAL A 112 22.11 -8.65 -19.01
N PRO A 113 21.10 -9.18 -18.29
CA PRO A 113 19.76 -8.55 -18.15
C PRO A 113 19.67 -7.19 -17.44
N SER A 114 18.48 -6.59 -17.55
CA SER A 114 18.14 -5.16 -17.40
C SER A 114 18.38 -4.50 -16.03
N GLN A 115 18.36 -5.25 -14.91
CA GLN A 115 18.40 -4.65 -13.56
C GLN A 115 19.68 -3.83 -13.27
N ASN A 116 20.80 -4.15 -13.92
CA ASN A 116 22.10 -3.58 -13.58
C ASN A 116 22.29 -2.09 -13.96
N ARG A 117 21.46 -1.50 -14.83
CA ARG A 117 21.81 -0.18 -15.43
C ARG A 117 21.60 1.03 -14.52
N ILE A 118 20.43 1.22 -13.92
CA ILE A 118 20.20 2.36 -13.00
C ILE A 118 21.12 2.22 -11.78
N SER A 119 21.23 1.02 -11.21
CA SER A 119 22.07 0.76 -10.04
C SER A 119 23.58 0.90 -10.33
N ASN A 120 24.04 0.62 -11.55
CA ASN A 120 25.41 0.97 -11.97
C ASN A 120 25.62 2.50 -12.05
N HIS A 121 24.68 3.26 -12.62
CA HIS A 121 24.78 4.73 -12.64
C HIS A 121 24.73 5.32 -11.23
N ALA A 122 23.88 4.77 -10.36
CA ALA A 122 23.75 5.14 -8.96
C ALA A 122 25.06 4.87 -8.19
N TYR A 123 25.62 3.67 -8.30
CA TYR A 123 26.89 3.32 -7.66
C TYR A 123 28.06 4.17 -8.19
N ASN A 124 28.10 4.46 -9.50
CA ASN A 124 29.10 5.34 -10.11
C ASN A 124 28.95 6.80 -9.65
N LEU A 125 27.74 7.27 -9.33
CA LEU A 125 27.50 8.59 -8.71
C LEU A 125 28.05 8.63 -7.27
N VAL A 126 27.72 7.63 -6.43
CA VAL A 126 28.19 7.57 -5.03
C VAL A 126 29.71 7.52 -4.98
N THR A 127 30.33 6.61 -5.73
CA THR A 127 31.79 6.41 -5.74
C THR A 127 32.55 7.60 -6.29
N ALA A 128 32.07 8.26 -7.34
CA ALA A 128 32.69 9.47 -7.87
C ALA A 128 32.58 10.65 -6.88
N LEU A 129 31.43 10.83 -6.22
CA LEU A 129 31.23 11.93 -5.27
C LEU A 129 32.04 11.71 -3.98
N ALA A 130 32.10 10.48 -3.50
CA ALA A 130 32.92 10.11 -2.34
C ALA A 130 34.41 10.30 -2.65
N SER A 131 34.87 9.87 -3.83
CA SER A 131 36.26 10.04 -4.26
C SER A 131 36.67 11.50 -4.38
N LEU A 132 35.81 12.36 -4.94
CA LEU A 132 36.04 13.81 -4.99
C LEU A 132 36.18 14.41 -3.59
N ARG A 133 35.19 14.16 -2.71
CA ARG A 133 35.16 14.72 -1.35
C ARG A 133 36.31 14.22 -0.47
N GLN A 134 36.75 12.98 -0.69
CA GLN A 134 37.92 12.42 -0.03
C GLN A 134 39.23 13.07 -0.51
N SER A 135 39.31 13.45 -1.79
CA SER A 135 40.52 14.08 -2.36
C SER A 135 40.79 15.51 -1.85
N ASP A 136 39.76 16.21 -1.38
CA ASP A 136 39.84 17.59 -0.89
C ASP A 136 39.38 17.77 0.58
N ASN A 137 39.14 16.65 1.29
CA ASN A 137 38.71 16.59 2.68
C ASN A 137 37.34 17.26 2.97
N THR A 138 36.44 17.31 1.99
CA THR A 138 35.07 17.86 2.16
C THR A 138 34.03 16.81 2.59
N ASN A 139 34.45 15.66 3.12
CA ASN A 139 33.60 14.51 3.48
C ASN A 139 32.37 14.83 4.36
N GLU A 140 32.46 15.82 5.24
CA GLU A 140 31.37 16.21 6.16
C GLU A 140 30.52 17.40 5.66
N ARG A 141 30.87 17.98 4.51
CA ARG A 141 30.16 19.15 3.97
C ARG A 141 28.73 18.75 3.56
N PRO A 142 27.66 19.45 3.98
CA PRO A 142 26.30 19.16 3.54
C PRO A 142 26.16 19.04 2.01
N ILE A 143 25.27 18.14 1.55
CA ILE A 143 24.99 17.89 0.13
C ILE A 143 23.52 18.20 -0.16
N ILE A 144 23.25 18.90 -1.26
CA ILE A 144 21.92 19.02 -1.89
C ILE A 144 22.01 18.46 -3.31
N PHE A 145 21.06 17.62 -3.71
CA PHE A 145 20.94 17.17 -5.10
C PHE A 145 19.90 17.99 -5.87
N VAL A 146 20.16 18.25 -7.16
CA VAL A 146 19.19 18.84 -8.10
C VAL A 146 19.12 17.95 -9.32
N CYS A 147 18.02 17.20 -9.44
CA CYS A 147 17.91 16.09 -10.38
C CYS A 147 16.81 16.33 -11.41
N HIS A 148 17.05 15.95 -12.67
CA HIS A 148 16.04 16.00 -13.72
C HIS A 148 15.68 14.61 -14.25
N SER A 149 14.37 14.36 -14.43
CA SER A 149 13.86 13.16 -15.09
C SER A 149 14.48 11.87 -14.49
N LEU A 150 15.03 10.96 -15.32
CA LEU A 150 15.75 9.74 -14.91
C LEU A 150 16.87 10.01 -13.88
N GLY A 151 17.54 11.17 -13.92
CA GLY A 151 18.59 11.52 -12.97
C GLY A 151 18.11 11.56 -11.52
N GLY A 152 16.81 11.79 -11.31
CA GLY A 152 16.19 11.67 -9.98
C GLY A 152 16.15 10.23 -9.48
N LEU A 153 15.82 9.26 -10.34
CA LEU A 153 15.83 7.84 -9.96
C LEU A 153 17.26 7.35 -9.70
N VAL A 154 18.23 7.81 -10.49
CA VAL A 154 19.67 7.56 -10.24
C VAL A 154 20.09 8.13 -8.88
N CYS A 155 19.62 9.32 -8.49
CA CYS A 155 19.88 9.89 -7.17
C CYS A 155 19.19 9.11 -6.03
N GLN A 156 17.94 8.69 -6.23
CA GLN A 156 17.20 7.87 -5.25
C GLN A 156 17.93 6.55 -4.97
N ASP A 157 18.25 5.79 -6.03
CA ASP A 157 18.97 4.52 -5.94
C ASP A 157 20.41 4.72 -5.43
N ALA A 158 21.06 5.86 -5.71
CA ALA A 158 22.37 6.21 -5.17
C ALA A 158 22.34 6.41 -3.65
N LEU A 159 21.36 7.14 -3.13
CA LEU A 159 21.22 7.39 -1.70
C LEU A 159 20.85 6.10 -0.92
N VAL A 160 20.00 5.25 -1.51
CA VAL A 160 19.72 3.90 -1.00
C VAL A 160 20.98 3.02 -1.03
N THR A 161 21.69 2.98 -2.17
CA THR A 161 22.93 2.21 -2.31
C THR A 161 23.98 2.65 -1.30
N ALA A 162 24.16 3.97 -1.10
CA ALA A 162 25.10 4.52 -0.12
C ALA A 162 24.77 4.09 1.32
N LYS A 163 23.48 4.05 1.69
CA LYS A 163 23.01 3.58 3.01
C LYS A 163 23.34 2.11 3.27
N GLN A 164 23.43 1.30 2.22
CA GLN A 164 23.68 -0.15 2.29
C GLN A 164 25.18 -0.52 2.26
N ARG A 165 26.10 0.45 2.08
CA ARG A 165 27.55 0.21 2.08
C ARG A 165 28.09 0.08 3.50
N SER A 166 29.17 -0.67 3.67
CA SER A 166 29.91 -0.76 4.94
C SER A 166 31.02 0.29 5.03
N GLU A 167 31.43 0.85 3.89
CA GLU A 167 32.51 1.82 3.79
C GLU A 167 32.02 3.23 4.14
N GLN A 168 32.58 3.83 5.21
CA GLN A 168 32.16 5.14 5.74
C GLN A 168 32.09 6.23 4.65
N HIS A 169 33.14 6.36 3.82
CA HIS A 169 33.19 7.38 2.76
C HIS A 169 32.06 7.26 1.72
N LEU A 170 31.47 6.07 1.53
CA LEU A 170 30.29 5.88 0.68
C LEU A 170 29.00 6.19 1.45
N GLN A 171 28.90 5.78 2.73
CA GLN A 171 27.78 6.16 3.59
C GLN A 171 27.69 7.68 3.81
N ASP A 172 28.82 8.39 3.85
CA ASP A 172 28.89 9.83 4.05
C ASP A 172 28.10 10.61 3.00
N ILE A 173 27.97 10.08 1.78
CA ILE A 173 27.11 10.66 0.74
C ILE A 173 25.65 10.73 1.21
N VAL A 174 25.10 9.66 1.78
CA VAL A 174 23.73 9.69 2.31
C VAL A 174 23.67 10.42 3.65
N ASN A 175 24.66 10.26 4.54
CA ASN A 175 24.68 10.86 5.88
C ASN A 175 24.73 12.41 5.85
N PHE A 176 25.46 13.00 4.90
CA PHE A 176 25.56 14.44 4.73
C PHE A 176 24.60 15.04 3.68
N THR A 177 23.79 14.22 3.00
CA THR A 177 22.67 14.73 2.19
C THR A 177 21.61 15.39 3.07
N ARG A 178 21.19 16.61 2.70
CA ARG A 178 20.23 17.46 3.41
C ARG A 178 19.04 17.89 2.56
N GLY A 179 19.13 17.81 1.24
CA GLY A 179 18.03 18.17 0.36
C GLY A 179 18.10 17.50 -1.01
N VAL A 180 16.94 17.26 -1.62
CA VAL A 180 16.83 16.79 -3.02
C VAL A 180 15.73 17.55 -3.74
N ILE A 181 16.08 18.26 -4.81
CA ILE A 181 15.12 18.84 -5.76
C ILE A 181 14.92 17.85 -6.91
N PHE A 182 13.68 17.43 -7.14
CA PHE A 182 13.29 16.64 -8.31
C PHE A 182 12.61 17.53 -9.34
N LEU A 183 13.11 17.53 -10.58
CA LEU A 183 12.56 18.27 -11.71
C LEU A 183 11.97 17.26 -12.70
N GLY A 184 10.66 17.02 -12.64
CA GLY A 184 9.98 16.09 -13.53
C GLY A 184 10.44 14.63 -13.39
N THR A 185 10.92 14.19 -12.23
CA THR A 185 11.32 12.79 -12.03
C THR A 185 10.09 11.88 -12.04
N PRO A 186 10.03 10.84 -12.90
CA PRO A 186 8.86 9.97 -13.02
C PRO A 186 8.85 8.90 -11.91
N HIS A 187 8.60 9.31 -10.66
CA HIS A 187 8.62 8.41 -9.49
C HIS A 187 7.65 7.22 -9.63
N ARG A 188 6.49 7.42 -10.30
CA ARG A 188 5.49 6.37 -10.59
C ARG A 188 5.44 6.00 -12.08
N GLY A 189 6.52 6.27 -12.80
CA GLY A 189 6.67 5.96 -14.22
C GLY A 189 5.84 6.87 -15.13
N SER A 190 5.97 6.67 -16.44
CA SER A 190 5.09 7.30 -17.44
C SER A 190 4.79 6.33 -18.58
N SER A 191 3.90 6.69 -19.49
CA SER A 191 3.61 5.86 -20.66
C SER A 191 4.82 5.82 -21.59
N LEU A 192 5.23 4.61 -22.02
CA LEU A 192 6.40 4.34 -22.87
C LEU A 192 6.54 5.34 -24.05
N ALA A 193 5.45 5.61 -24.77
CA ALA A 193 5.43 6.51 -25.93
C ALA A 193 5.85 7.96 -25.60
N LYS A 194 5.59 8.44 -24.38
CA LYS A 194 5.96 9.80 -23.94
C LYS A 194 7.44 9.87 -23.54
N ILE A 195 7.95 8.85 -22.88
CA ILE A 195 9.37 8.74 -22.55
C ILE A 195 10.18 8.58 -23.85
N GLY A 196 9.65 7.87 -24.84
CA GLY A 196 10.23 7.79 -26.19
C GLY A 196 10.47 9.15 -26.85
N GLU A 197 9.65 10.18 -26.59
CA GLU A 197 9.84 11.53 -27.13
C GLU A 197 10.99 12.30 -26.45
N LEU A 198 11.32 12.04 -25.18
CA LEU A 198 12.56 12.54 -24.57
C LEU A 198 13.80 11.98 -25.29
N VAL A 199 13.66 10.77 -25.83
CA VAL A 199 14.74 9.99 -26.45
C VAL A 199 14.87 10.26 -27.96
N SER A 200 13.84 10.84 -28.60
CA SER A 200 13.73 11.12 -30.05
C SER A 200 14.26 12.50 -30.47
N ARG A 201 14.23 13.49 -29.58
CA ARG A 201 14.36 14.93 -29.92
C ARG A 201 15.76 15.43 -30.29
N SER A 202 16.76 14.56 -30.22
CA SER A 202 18.14 14.88 -30.60
C SER A 202 18.31 14.79 -32.11
N VAL A 203 18.26 15.93 -32.81
CA VAL A 203 18.45 15.99 -34.27
C VAL A 203 19.90 15.69 -34.63
N GLY A 204 20.14 14.52 -35.22
CA GLY A 204 21.43 14.08 -35.75
C GLY A 204 21.86 12.73 -35.17
N LEU A 205 22.02 11.73 -36.05
CA LEU A 205 22.26 10.30 -35.75
C LEU A 205 21.05 9.56 -35.14
N ILE A 206 20.31 8.88 -36.02
CA ILE A 206 19.45 7.76 -35.61
C ILE A 206 20.39 6.66 -35.09
N LYS A 207 20.51 6.55 -33.78
CA LYS A 207 21.10 5.39 -33.10
C LYS A 207 20.16 4.88 -32.03
N GLU A 208 20.05 3.56 -32.07
CA GLU A 208 19.18 2.66 -31.32
C GLU A 208 18.89 3.10 -29.88
N THR A 209 17.60 3.10 -29.54
CA THR A 209 17.13 3.41 -28.19
C THR A 209 17.40 2.24 -27.25
N ASN A 210 17.92 2.53 -26.06
CA ASN A 210 18.04 1.55 -24.98
C ASN A 210 16.64 1.17 -24.47
N SER A 211 16.05 0.09 -24.98
CA SER A 211 14.72 -0.42 -24.59
C SER A 211 14.58 -0.56 -23.09
N ASP A 212 15.63 -1.03 -22.43
CA ASP A 212 15.57 -1.57 -21.08
C ASP A 212 15.46 -0.45 -20.03
N ILE A 213 16.15 0.68 -20.24
CA ILE A 213 15.99 1.87 -19.39
C ILE A 213 14.59 2.50 -19.61
N VAL A 214 14.08 2.50 -20.84
CA VAL A 214 12.74 3.04 -21.14
C VAL A 214 11.65 2.12 -20.56
N GLN A 215 11.87 0.80 -20.51
CA GLN A 215 11.04 -0.17 -19.80
C GLN A 215 11.03 0.04 -18.28
N VAL A 216 12.17 0.31 -17.64
CA VAL A 216 12.18 0.63 -16.20
C VAL A 216 11.40 1.92 -15.89
N LEU A 217 11.29 2.83 -16.85
CA LEU A 217 10.50 4.07 -16.72
C LEU A 217 9.01 3.89 -17.04
N THR A 218 8.54 2.71 -17.48
CA THR A 218 7.10 2.51 -17.68
C THR A 218 6.35 2.53 -16.36
N ARG A 219 5.05 2.81 -16.45
CA ARG A 219 4.13 2.42 -15.39
C ARG A 219 4.27 0.93 -15.12
N ASP A 220 4.04 0.57 -13.85
CA ASP A 220 3.99 -0.81 -13.37
C ASP A 220 5.32 -1.57 -13.46
N SER A 221 6.46 -0.86 -13.53
CA SER A 221 7.80 -1.47 -13.44
C SER A 221 8.17 -1.83 -12.00
N GLU A 222 8.44 -3.12 -11.75
CA GLU A 222 8.92 -3.64 -10.46
C GLU A 222 10.20 -2.94 -9.97
N VAL A 223 11.14 -2.67 -10.88
CA VAL A 223 12.42 -1.99 -10.56
C VAL A 223 12.15 -0.58 -10.04
N LEU A 224 11.17 0.11 -10.63
CA LEU A 224 10.79 1.46 -10.23
C LEU A 224 10.09 1.46 -8.87
N ALA A 225 9.16 0.52 -8.66
CA ALA A 225 8.51 0.31 -7.35
C ALA A 225 9.55 0.06 -6.25
N ARG A 226 10.49 -0.87 -6.47
CA ARG A 226 11.58 -1.18 -5.53
C ARG A 226 12.45 0.03 -5.18
N ILE A 227 12.82 0.85 -6.17
CA ILE A 227 13.58 2.10 -5.94
C ILE A 227 12.74 3.08 -5.12
N GLN A 228 11.45 3.26 -5.46
CA GLN A 228 10.54 4.15 -4.74
C GLN A 228 10.38 3.73 -3.28
N ASP A 229 10.10 2.45 -3.01
CA ASP A 229 9.87 1.91 -1.67
C ASP A 229 11.14 1.98 -0.81
N SER A 230 12.29 1.61 -1.38
CA SER A 230 13.58 1.68 -0.69
C SER A 230 13.99 3.12 -0.37
N PHE A 231 13.75 4.05 -1.30
CA PHE A 231 14.03 5.47 -1.08
C PHE A 231 13.06 6.08 -0.06
N GLN A 232 11.79 5.69 -0.09
CA GLN A 232 10.82 6.11 0.93
C GLN A 232 11.24 5.60 2.32
N ALA A 233 11.62 4.32 2.46
CA ALA A 233 12.15 3.77 3.71
C ALA A 233 13.41 4.50 4.21
N LEU A 234 14.30 4.92 3.30
CA LEU A 234 15.46 5.76 3.64
C LEU A 234 15.04 7.13 4.18
N LEU A 235 14.11 7.82 3.52
CA LEU A 235 13.62 9.13 3.96
C LEU A 235 12.94 9.05 5.32
N MET A 236 12.10 8.04 5.52
CA MET A 236 11.44 7.74 6.79
C MET A 236 12.46 7.45 7.89
N THR A 237 13.54 6.73 7.56
CA THR A 237 14.65 6.50 8.50
C THR A 237 15.38 7.80 8.85
N ARG A 238 15.51 8.74 7.90
CA ARG A 238 16.22 10.01 8.12
C ARG A 238 15.37 11.11 8.76
N SER A 239 14.04 11.09 8.60
CA SER A 239 13.11 12.07 9.19
C SER A 239 13.01 11.99 10.72
N LYS A 240 13.42 10.85 11.29
CA LYS A 240 13.47 10.55 12.73
C LYS A 240 14.38 11.47 13.55
N ASP A 241 15.32 12.16 12.91
CA ASP A 241 16.18 13.16 13.54
C ASP A 241 16.23 14.41 12.64
N GLU A 242 15.88 15.57 13.18
CA GLU A 242 15.87 16.85 12.45
C GLU A 242 17.27 17.23 11.94
N ALA A 243 18.33 16.84 12.67
CA ALA A 243 19.72 16.96 12.25
C ALA A 243 20.12 15.98 11.14
N SER A 244 19.24 15.03 10.80
CA SER A 244 19.41 13.98 9.79
C SER A 244 18.50 14.19 8.57
N MET A 245 17.37 14.88 8.74
CA MET A 245 16.32 15.04 7.73
C MET A 245 16.81 15.54 6.35
N ILE A 246 16.32 14.88 5.29
CA ILE A 246 16.46 15.29 3.89
C ILE A 246 15.19 16.03 3.48
N ASP A 247 15.30 17.34 3.19
CA ASP A 247 14.21 18.11 2.59
C ASP A 247 13.98 17.66 1.13
N ILE A 248 12.73 17.64 0.64
CA ILE A 248 12.44 17.39 -0.77
C ILE A 248 11.42 18.39 -1.30
N THR A 249 11.70 18.90 -2.50
CA THR A 249 10.73 19.64 -3.31
C THR A 249 10.66 19.09 -4.73
N CYS A 250 9.46 18.74 -5.17
CA CYS A 250 9.16 18.13 -6.46
C CYS A 250 8.54 19.16 -7.42
N PHE A 251 9.25 19.49 -8.49
CA PHE A 251 8.76 20.35 -9.55
C PHE A 251 8.17 19.54 -10.71
N TYR A 252 7.03 19.97 -11.24
CA TYR A 252 6.34 19.32 -12.36
C TYR A 252 6.14 20.26 -13.54
N GLU A 253 6.05 19.72 -14.75
CA GLU A 253 5.76 20.50 -15.96
C GLU A 253 4.27 20.88 -16.02
N GLU A 254 3.97 22.13 -16.39
CA GLU A 254 2.59 22.58 -16.63
C GLU A 254 2.24 22.64 -18.12
N LEU A 255 3.22 22.87 -18.99
CA LEU A 255 2.96 23.02 -20.42
C LEU A 255 3.19 21.69 -21.16
N PRO A 256 2.25 21.26 -22.03
CA PRO A 256 2.41 20.02 -22.77
C PRO A 256 3.52 20.12 -23.81
N THR A 257 4.21 19.02 -24.03
CA THR A 257 5.05 18.83 -25.20
C THR A 257 4.18 18.72 -26.46
N LYS A 258 4.45 19.55 -27.47
CA LYS A 258 3.70 19.57 -28.75
C LYS A 258 3.53 18.15 -29.31
N ARG A 259 2.29 17.79 -29.67
CA ARG A 259 1.82 16.46 -30.15
C ARG A 259 1.74 15.31 -29.14
N PHE A 260 2.39 15.39 -27.96
CA PHE A 260 2.47 14.25 -27.02
C PHE A 260 1.91 14.53 -25.62
N GLY A 261 1.56 15.78 -25.32
CA GLY A 261 1.01 16.19 -24.03
C GLY A 261 2.08 16.33 -22.95
N VAL A 262 1.65 16.32 -21.69
CA VAL A 262 2.54 16.27 -20.50
C VAL A 262 3.29 14.94 -20.49
N ILE A 263 4.63 14.98 -20.46
CA ILE A 263 5.53 13.81 -20.56
C ILE A 263 5.55 13.02 -19.25
N VAL A 264 5.69 13.70 -18.12
CA VAL A 264 5.57 13.11 -16.77
C VAL A 264 4.39 13.77 -16.05
N PRO A 265 3.25 13.06 -15.91
CA PRO A 265 2.08 13.60 -15.22
C PRO A 265 2.38 14.01 -13.77
N LYS A 266 1.70 15.04 -13.26
CA LYS A 266 1.89 15.54 -11.88
C LYS A 266 1.92 14.44 -10.82
N HIS A 267 1.02 13.45 -10.86
CA HIS A 267 0.98 12.34 -9.90
C HIS A 267 2.21 11.41 -9.91
N SER A 268 3.02 11.45 -10.98
CA SER A 268 4.29 10.73 -11.10
C SER A 268 5.48 11.66 -10.82
N ALA A 269 5.35 12.95 -11.11
CA ALA A 269 6.37 13.98 -10.86
C ALA A 269 6.50 14.42 -9.38
N ILE A 270 5.68 13.89 -8.46
CA ILE A 270 5.66 14.30 -7.04
C ILE A 270 5.76 13.10 -6.09
N LEU A 271 6.35 13.33 -4.91
CA LEU A 271 6.27 12.43 -3.77
C LEU A 271 5.21 12.96 -2.78
N PRO A 272 4.23 12.14 -2.33
CA PRO A 272 3.26 12.56 -1.32
C PRO A 272 3.94 13.01 -0.01
N GLY A 273 3.37 14.01 0.64
CA GLY A 273 3.93 14.61 1.88
C GLY A 273 5.01 15.69 1.66
N TYR A 274 5.52 15.86 0.44
CA TYR A 274 6.55 16.85 0.12
C TYR A 274 6.02 18.04 -0.69
N ILE A 275 6.75 19.15 -0.67
CA ILE A 275 6.38 20.37 -1.40
C ILE A 275 6.36 20.07 -2.89
N SER A 276 5.31 20.52 -3.60
CA SER A 276 5.26 20.41 -5.06
C SER A 276 4.94 21.74 -5.74
N ILE A 277 5.69 22.07 -6.79
CA ILE A 277 5.66 23.38 -7.46
C ILE A 277 5.55 23.18 -8.97
N GLY A 278 4.62 23.89 -9.62
CA GLY A 278 4.52 23.89 -11.09
C GLY A 278 5.59 24.78 -11.73
N ILE A 279 6.24 24.32 -12.80
CA ILE A 279 7.03 25.17 -13.69
C ILE A 279 6.26 25.32 -14.99
N HIS A 280 6.02 26.58 -15.40
CA HIS A 280 5.28 26.94 -16.61
C HIS A 280 6.08 26.73 -17.91
N LYS A 281 6.65 25.53 -18.07
CA LYS A 281 7.42 25.02 -19.20
C LYS A 281 7.07 23.55 -19.42
N ASN A 282 7.50 22.99 -20.55
CA ASN A 282 7.41 21.55 -20.81
C ASN A 282 8.64 20.82 -20.24
N HIS A 283 8.57 19.50 -20.16
CA HIS A 283 9.59 18.62 -19.59
C HIS A 283 11.06 18.91 -19.97
N ALA A 284 11.30 19.28 -21.23
CA ALA A 284 12.64 19.48 -21.77
C ALA A 284 13.15 20.92 -21.59
N GLU A 285 12.27 21.86 -21.22
CA GLU A 285 12.60 23.27 -21.04
C GLU A 285 12.50 23.71 -19.56
N MET A 286 11.85 22.91 -18.68
CA MET A 286 11.70 23.23 -17.25
C MET A 286 13.02 23.33 -16.46
N THR A 287 14.12 22.85 -17.03
CA THR A 287 15.47 22.89 -16.46
C THR A 287 16.34 24.02 -17.00
N LYS A 288 15.81 24.84 -17.91
CA LYS A 288 16.56 25.88 -18.63
C LYS A 288 16.03 27.24 -18.22
N PHE A 289 16.93 28.13 -17.79
CA PHE A 289 16.59 29.50 -17.42
C PHE A 289 17.59 30.44 -18.07
N SER A 290 17.07 31.51 -18.68
CA SER A 290 17.83 32.54 -19.40
C SER A 290 18.27 33.70 -18.49
N ASN A 291 17.54 33.93 -17.39
CA ASN A 291 17.75 35.02 -16.44
C ASN A 291 17.22 34.67 -15.04
N SER A 292 17.56 35.50 -14.05
CA SER A 292 17.24 35.32 -12.63
C SER A 292 15.77 35.57 -12.27
N ASP A 293 15.01 36.27 -13.12
CA ASP A 293 13.62 36.67 -12.83
C ASP A 293 12.61 35.59 -13.27
N GLU A 294 13.06 34.51 -13.91
CA GLU A 294 12.18 33.43 -14.35
C GLU A 294 11.56 32.69 -13.15
N PRO A 295 10.22 32.54 -13.06
CA PRO A 295 9.55 32.00 -11.87
C PRO A 295 10.05 30.61 -11.42
N GLY A 296 10.45 29.75 -12.36
CA GLY A 296 11.03 28.43 -12.04
C GLY A 296 12.42 28.53 -11.38
N PHE A 297 13.26 29.45 -11.84
CA PHE A 297 14.57 29.72 -11.22
C PHE A 297 14.40 30.34 -9.83
N VAL A 298 13.52 31.34 -9.71
CA VAL A 298 13.20 31.99 -8.43
C VAL A 298 12.68 30.98 -7.41
N ALA A 299 11.81 30.06 -7.82
CA ALA A 299 11.29 29.01 -6.95
C ALA A 299 12.39 28.02 -6.50
N ILE A 300 13.22 27.53 -7.42
CA ILE A 300 14.37 26.65 -7.09
C ILE A 300 15.32 27.35 -6.11
N CYS A 301 15.71 28.60 -6.37
CA CYS A 301 16.58 29.37 -5.48
C CYS A 301 15.89 29.73 -4.15
N GLY A 302 14.55 29.80 -4.11
CA GLY A 302 13.77 29.96 -2.89
C GLY A 302 13.86 28.73 -1.96
N GLU A 303 13.76 27.53 -2.53
CA GLU A 303 13.93 26.27 -1.78
C GLU A 303 15.38 26.12 -1.27
N LEU A 304 16.36 26.28 -2.16
CA LEU A 304 17.79 26.16 -1.82
C LEU A 304 18.19 27.12 -0.68
N ARG A 305 17.80 28.40 -0.76
CA ARG A 305 18.07 29.38 0.30
C ARG A 305 17.37 29.04 1.62
N ARG A 306 16.16 28.45 1.59
CA ARG A 306 15.45 28.01 2.80
C ARG A 306 16.21 26.88 3.49
N TRP A 307 16.61 25.86 2.73
CA TRP A 307 17.35 24.71 3.25
C TRP A 307 18.74 25.12 3.75
N MET A 308 19.47 25.96 3.02
CA MET A 308 20.77 26.48 3.47
C MET A 308 20.66 27.28 4.78
N LYS A 309 19.62 28.11 4.95
CA LYS A 309 19.35 28.79 6.24
C LYS A 309 19.07 27.82 7.38
N ARG A 310 18.46 26.66 7.12
CA ARG A 310 18.19 25.60 8.12
C ARG A 310 19.48 24.86 8.47
N ILE A 311 20.28 24.52 7.47
CA ILE A 311 21.58 23.82 7.60
C ILE A 311 22.62 24.66 8.35
N GLN A 312 22.64 25.99 8.13
CA GLN A 312 23.61 26.90 8.74
C GLN A 312 23.23 27.40 10.14
N GLN A 313 22.01 27.14 10.63
CA GLN A 313 21.62 27.53 11.98
C GLN A 313 22.29 26.61 13.01
N PRO A 314 23.05 27.15 13.99
CA PRO A 314 23.55 26.34 15.09
C PRO A 314 22.34 25.79 15.85
N GLN A 315 22.19 24.47 15.88
CA GLN A 315 20.99 23.84 16.43
C GLN A 315 20.76 24.28 17.87
N SER A 316 19.69 25.05 18.09
CA SER A 316 19.10 25.19 19.41
C SER A 316 18.75 23.78 19.86
N LYS A 317 19.45 23.29 20.91
CA LYS A 317 19.14 21.99 21.51
C LYS A 317 17.62 21.89 21.67
N PRO A 318 16.96 20.84 21.14
CA PRO A 318 15.52 20.72 21.29
C PRO A 318 15.18 20.81 22.77
N GLN A 319 14.19 21.64 23.11
CA GLN A 319 13.66 21.68 24.47
C GLN A 319 13.07 20.32 24.78
N LYS A 320 13.86 19.48 25.47
CA LYS A 320 13.42 18.18 25.98
C LYS A 320 12.36 18.39 27.06
N HIS A 321 11.13 18.62 26.65
CA HIS A 321 10.03 17.88 27.25
C HIS A 321 10.23 16.45 26.79
N SER A 322 10.65 15.59 27.71
CA SER A 322 10.95 14.18 27.44
C SER A 322 9.66 13.37 27.32
N HIS A 323 8.85 13.67 26.30
CA HIS A 323 7.78 12.78 25.90
C HIS A 323 8.43 11.54 25.28
N VAL A 324 8.26 10.39 25.93
CA VAL A 324 8.66 9.10 25.40
C VAL A 324 7.45 8.55 24.66
N ALA A 325 7.56 8.32 23.35
CA ALA A 325 6.48 7.66 22.63
C ALA A 325 6.36 6.20 23.10
N HIS A 326 5.16 5.82 23.51
CA HIS A 326 4.85 4.45 23.93
C HIS A 326 4.30 3.66 22.74
N CYS A 327 4.66 2.38 22.61
CA CYS A 327 4.11 1.51 21.58
C CYS A 327 3.55 0.24 22.22
N LEU A 328 2.22 0.19 22.31
CA LEU A 328 1.44 -0.94 22.80
C LEU A 328 0.67 -1.54 21.63
N ILE A 329 1.39 -2.30 20.80
CA ILE A 329 0.82 -3.14 19.73
C ILE A 329 1.00 -4.60 20.16
N PRO A 330 -0.08 -5.40 20.31
CA PRO A 330 -0.02 -6.78 20.83
C PRO A 330 0.48 -7.79 19.79
N TYR A 331 0.67 -7.36 18.55
CA TYR A 331 1.05 -8.18 17.41
C TYR A 331 2.41 -7.75 16.88
N THR A 332 3.19 -8.70 16.34
CA THR A 332 4.40 -8.39 15.57
C THR A 332 4.05 -7.82 14.19
N PHE A 333 5.01 -7.11 13.58
CA PHE A 333 4.92 -6.70 12.18
C PHE A 333 4.77 -7.93 11.28
N ASN A 334 3.85 -7.87 10.32
CA ASN A 334 3.62 -8.92 9.34
C ASN A 334 4.48 -8.65 8.08
N PRO A 335 5.56 -9.41 7.83
CA PRO A 335 6.40 -9.22 6.64
C PRO A 335 5.71 -9.65 5.34
N ASP A 336 4.71 -10.53 5.42
CA ASP A 336 3.97 -11.11 4.30
C ASP A 336 2.68 -10.33 3.99
N PHE A 337 2.63 -9.06 4.40
CA PHE A 337 1.50 -8.18 4.11
C PHE A 337 1.48 -7.75 2.64
N VAL A 338 0.45 -8.19 1.90
CA VAL A 338 0.30 -7.92 0.46
C VAL A 338 -0.69 -6.77 0.18
N GLY A 339 -0.21 -5.77 -0.56
CA GLY A 339 -1.04 -4.81 -1.28
C GLY A 339 -1.85 -3.84 -0.42
N ARG A 340 -3.15 -3.73 -0.70
CA ARG A 340 -4.12 -2.81 -0.08
C ARG A 340 -3.77 -1.32 -0.19
N SER A 341 -2.96 -0.96 -1.18
CA SER A 341 -2.42 0.39 -1.39
C SER A 341 -3.48 1.50 -1.48
N GLU A 342 -4.63 1.25 -2.11
CA GLU A 342 -5.73 2.22 -2.18
C GLU A 342 -6.38 2.45 -0.81
N ILE A 343 -6.59 1.39 -0.03
CA ILE A 343 -7.17 1.46 1.32
C ILE A 343 -6.21 2.19 2.27
N LEU A 344 -4.91 1.88 2.19
CA LEU A 344 -3.87 2.58 2.94
C LEU A 344 -3.76 4.07 2.56
N TYR A 345 -3.94 4.40 1.28
CA TYR A 345 -4.01 5.80 0.83
C TYR A 345 -5.25 6.53 1.41
N LEU A 346 -6.43 5.88 1.38
CA LEU A 346 -7.64 6.44 1.97
C LEU A 346 -7.53 6.62 3.50
N LEU A 347 -6.90 5.68 4.21
CA LEU A 347 -6.61 5.82 5.65
C LEU A 347 -5.74 7.04 5.93
N LYS A 348 -4.59 7.14 5.25
CA LYS A 348 -3.65 8.26 5.36
C LYS A 348 -4.31 9.60 4.99
N SER A 349 -5.25 9.60 4.04
CA SER A 349 -6.07 10.78 3.74
C SER A 349 -7.03 11.13 4.89
N GLN A 350 -7.83 10.18 5.39
CA GLN A 350 -8.82 10.43 6.46
C GLN A 350 -8.18 10.78 7.82
N LEU A 351 -6.97 10.30 8.07
CA LEU A 351 -6.18 10.57 9.28
C LEU A 351 -5.22 11.76 9.13
N GLY A 352 -5.25 12.46 8.00
CA GLY A 352 -4.60 13.77 7.82
C GLY A 352 -3.12 13.73 7.42
N ASP A 353 -2.62 12.60 6.95
CA ASP A 353 -1.20 12.39 6.61
C ASP A 353 -0.84 12.79 5.16
N ILE A 354 -1.82 13.04 4.28
CA ILE A 354 -1.58 13.29 2.84
C ILE A 354 -1.90 14.72 2.41
N GLU A 355 -2.99 15.30 2.91
CA GLU A 355 -3.42 16.64 2.55
C GLU A 355 -3.50 17.54 3.79
N PRO A 356 -2.76 18.66 3.85
CA PRO A 356 -3.01 19.71 4.83
C PRO A 356 -4.30 20.46 4.44
N GLN A 357 -5.45 19.80 4.56
CA GLN A 357 -6.74 20.43 4.27
C GLN A 357 -7.00 21.59 5.24
N SER A 358 -7.40 22.71 4.66
CA SER A 358 -7.70 23.98 5.31
C SER A 358 -8.52 23.83 6.60
N HIS A 359 -7.89 24.11 7.74
CA HIS A 359 -8.53 24.45 9.03
C HIS A 359 -9.64 23.52 9.55
N SER A 360 -9.66 22.25 9.11
CA SER A 360 -10.48 21.21 9.75
C SER A 360 -9.90 20.89 11.14
N ARG A 361 -10.28 21.68 12.15
CA ARG A 361 -10.04 21.39 13.58
C ARG A 361 -10.88 20.22 14.12
N GLY A 362 -11.28 19.29 13.24
CA GLY A 362 -12.08 18.12 13.57
C GLY A 362 -11.19 16.89 13.80
N HIS A 363 -11.56 16.06 14.77
CA HIS A 363 -10.80 14.87 15.15
C HIS A 363 -10.55 13.92 13.97
N GLN A 364 -9.30 13.48 13.85
CA GLN A 364 -8.83 12.56 12.82
C GLN A 364 -9.27 11.14 13.19
N ARG A 365 -10.48 10.77 12.74
CA ARG A 365 -11.06 9.43 12.90
C ARG A 365 -11.34 8.78 11.55
N ALA A 366 -10.91 7.54 11.41
CA ALA A 366 -11.18 6.66 10.27
C ALA A 366 -11.65 5.29 10.75
N ALA A 367 -12.45 4.58 9.95
CA ALA A 367 -12.91 3.23 10.26
C ALA A 367 -12.75 2.32 9.04
N LEU A 368 -12.24 1.11 9.25
CA LEU A 368 -12.22 0.02 8.30
C LEU A 368 -13.42 -0.89 8.57
N CYS A 369 -14.31 -1.05 7.59
CA CYS A 369 -15.48 -1.92 7.68
C CYS A 369 -15.48 -2.98 6.59
N GLY A 370 -15.94 -4.20 6.88
CA GLY A 370 -15.98 -5.29 5.89
C GLY A 370 -16.14 -6.65 6.55
N LEU A 371 -16.25 -7.71 5.73
CA LEU A 371 -16.50 -9.08 6.18
C LEU A 371 -15.43 -9.61 7.16
N GLY A 372 -15.79 -10.61 7.98
CA GLY A 372 -14.80 -11.39 8.74
C GLY A 372 -13.79 -12.07 7.80
N GLY A 373 -12.51 -12.06 8.14
CA GLY A 373 -11.43 -12.63 7.32
C GLY A 373 -10.88 -11.73 6.18
N VAL A 374 -11.44 -10.54 5.97
CA VAL A 374 -11.03 -9.65 4.85
C VAL A 374 -9.74 -8.83 5.06
N GLY A 375 -9.07 -9.00 6.21
CA GLY A 375 -7.77 -8.38 6.50
C GLY A 375 -7.79 -6.99 7.14
N LYS A 376 -8.92 -6.51 7.68
CA LYS A 376 -9.03 -5.18 8.33
C LYS A 376 -7.95 -4.94 9.41
N THR A 377 -7.79 -5.90 10.33
CA THR A 377 -6.82 -5.88 11.43
C THR A 377 -5.38 -5.80 10.88
N GLN A 378 -5.07 -6.55 9.81
CA GLN A 378 -3.77 -6.48 9.13
C GLN A 378 -3.52 -5.10 8.49
N ILE A 379 -4.52 -4.52 7.83
CA ILE A 379 -4.42 -3.17 7.24
C ILE A 379 -4.20 -2.11 8.35
N ALA A 380 -4.89 -2.25 9.48
CA ALA A 380 -4.69 -1.37 10.65
C ALA A 380 -3.30 -1.54 11.28
N LEU A 381 -2.79 -2.78 11.34
CA LEU A 381 -1.45 -3.10 11.82
C LEU A 381 -0.36 -2.51 10.92
N SER A 382 -0.48 -2.67 9.60
CA SER A 382 0.41 -2.05 8.61
C SER A 382 0.37 -0.52 8.67
N TYR A 383 -0.79 0.08 8.91
CA TYR A 383 -0.89 1.53 9.14
C TYR A 383 -0.26 1.95 10.48
N ALA A 384 -0.46 1.19 11.55
CA ALA A 384 0.07 1.49 12.88
C ALA A 384 1.60 1.46 12.92
N TYR A 385 2.22 0.42 12.35
CA TYR A 385 3.67 0.34 12.19
C TYR A 385 4.21 1.46 11.30
N TRP A 386 3.57 1.71 10.15
CA TRP A 386 3.93 2.85 9.30
C TRP A 386 3.86 4.19 10.06
N ALA A 387 2.83 4.43 10.89
CA ALA A 387 2.69 5.66 11.66
C ALA A 387 3.82 5.82 12.71
N GLN A 388 4.22 4.73 13.36
CA GLN A 388 5.38 4.70 14.27
C GLN A 388 6.71 4.94 13.53
N GLU A 389 6.82 4.47 12.28
CA GLU A 389 7.99 4.73 11.44
C GLU A 389 8.09 6.18 10.96
N VAL A 390 6.97 6.83 10.63
CA VAL A 390 6.92 8.26 10.24
C VAL A 390 7.26 9.17 11.42
N SER A 391 6.70 8.88 12.60
CA SER A 391 6.74 9.79 13.74
C SER A 391 7.11 9.05 15.03
N GLN A 392 8.38 9.14 15.42
CA GLN A 392 8.88 8.56 16.66
C GLN A 392 8.40 9.29 17.92
N ASP A 393 7.76 10.45 17.79
CA ASP A 393 7.12 11.17 18.89
C ASP A 393 5.64 10.77 19.07
N THR A 394 5.06 10.02 18.12
CA THR A 394 3.68 9.53 18.19
C THR A 394 3.61 8.22 18.98
N SER A 395 2.90 8.23 20.11
CA SER A 395 2.55 6.99 20.81
C SER A 395 1.50 6.18 20.04
N VAL A 396 1.63 4.86 20.00
CA VAL A 396 0.65 3.97 19.34
C VAL A 396 0.06 3.02 20.39
N PHE A 397 -1.26 3.02 20.49
CA PHE A 397 -2.02 2.25 21.48
C PHE A 397 -3.05 1.35 20.77
N TRP A 398 -3.06 0.07 21.10
CA TRP A 398 -4.03 -0.90 20.59
C TRP A 398 -5.00 -1.30 21.68
N VAL A 399 -6.32 -1.21 21.41
CA VAL A 399 -7.39 -1.54 22.35
C VAL A 399 -8.37 -2.48 21.66
N HIS A 400 -8.61 -3.65 22.25
CA HIS A 400 -9.62 -4.59 21.75
C HIS A 400 -11.01 -4.20 22.27
N ALA A 401 -11.98 -4.18 21.36
CA ALA A 401 -13.35 -3.73 21.59
C ALA A 401 -14.40 -4.85 21.47
N SER A 402 -13.97 -6.11 21.56
CA SER A 402 -14.83 -7.29 21.54
C SER A 402 -15.70 -7.43 22.81
N SER A 403 -15.27 -6.86 23.94
CA SER A 403 -16.04 -6.79 25.18
C SER A 403 -15.64 -5.58 26.03
N VAL A 404 -16.39 -5.28 27.11
CA VAL A 404 -16.08 -4.20 28.06
C VAL A 404 -14.78 -4.50 28.83
N GLU A 405 -14.57 -5.77 29.15
CA GLU A 405 -13.40 -6.27 29.89
C GLU A 405 -12.13 -6.08 29.07
N LYS A 406 -12.11 -6.54 27.81
CA LYS A 406 -10.97 -6.36 26.88
C LYS A 406 -10.68 -4.88 26.59
N PHE A 407 -11.71 -4.04 26.51
CA PHE A 407 -11.53 -2.59 26.33
C PHE A 407 -10.90 -1.95 27.58
N SER A 408 -11.36 -2.34 28.77
CA SER A 408 -10.83 -1.86 30.05
C SER A 408 -9.42 -2.37 30.34
N GLU A 409 -9.10 -3.59 29.95
CA GLU A 409 -7.75 -4.17 29.97
C GLU A 409 -6.79 -3.36 29.08
N GLY A 410 -7.19 -3.02 27.85
CA GLY A 410 -6.41 -2.16 26.97
C GLY A 410 -6.10 -0.78 27.58
N TYR A 411 -7.09 -0.15 28.23
CA TYR A 411 -6.90 1.11 28.95
C TYR A 411 -5.99 0.95 30.18
N THR A 412 -6.09 -0.18 30.90
CA THR A 412 -5.22 -0.52 32.03
C THR A 412 -3.76 -0.68 31.58
N ASN A 413 -3.52 -1.32 30.44
CA ASN A 413 -2.20 -1.46 29.86
C ASN A 413 -1.60 -0.09 29.46
N ILE A 414 -2.40 0.81 28.89
CA ILE A 414 -2.00 2.21 28.62
C ILE A 414 -1.63 2.93 29.93
N ALA A 415 -2.47 2.83 30.96
CA ALA A 415 -2.24 3.48 32.26
C ALA A 415 -0.93 3.04 32.93
N ASN A 416 -0.66 1.74 32.90
CA ASN A 416 0.54 1.13 33.46
C ASN A 416 1.82 1.52 32.69
N GLU A 417 1.81 1.37 31.36
CA GLU A 417 2.97 1.63 30.52
C GLU A 417 3.34 3.13 30.48
N CYS A 418 2.34 4.00 30.37
CA CYS A 418 2.51 5.46 30.44
C CYS A 418 2.68 5.99 31.87
N LYS A 419 2.57 5.12 32.89
CA LYS A 419 2.69 5.43 34.33
C LYS A 419 1.81 6.60 34.76
N ILE A 420 0.56 6.58 34.31
CA ILE A 420 -0.40 7.66 34.55
C ILE A 420 -0.62 7.82 36.06
N PRO A 421 -0.59 9.04 36.62
CA PRO A 421 -0.71 9.25 38.06
C PRO A 421 -1.99 8.61 38.63
N GLY A 422 -1.82 7.73 39.62
CA GLY A 422 -2.92 7.04 40.30
C GLY A 422 -3.25 5.62 39.79
N HIS A 423 -2.60 5.12 38.72
CA HIS A 423 -2.90 3.79 38.16
C HIS A 423 -2.71 2.61 39.14
N GLU A 424 -1.96 2.80 40.24
CA GLU A 424 -1.78 1.80 41.30
C GLU A 424 -2.96 1.75 42.31
N ASP A 425 -3.91 2.68 42.25
CA ASP A 425 -5.06 2.76 43.18
C ASP A 425 -6.18 1.79 42.75
N PRO A 426 -6.65 0.86 43.60
CA PRO A 426 -7.77 -0.04 43.29
C PRO A 426 -9.11 0.65 43.00
N THR A 427 -9.23 1.97 43.29
CA THR A 427 -10.42 2.79 43.03
C THR A 427 -10.31 3.66 41.77
N PHE A 428 -9.24 3.51 40.99
CA PHE A 428 -8.96 4.25 39.76
C PHE A 428 -9.99 3.96 38.65
N ASP A 429 -10.79 4.96 38.24
CA ASP A 429 -11.64 4.89 37.03
C ASP A 429 -10.73 4.99 35.79
N VAL A 430 -10.09 3.87 35.46
CA VAL A 430 -9.08 3.74 34.41
C VAL A 430 -9.54 4.28 33.06
N LEU A 431 -10.83 4.10 32.74
CA LEU A 431 -11.41 4.55 31.48
C LEU A 431 -11.44 6.09 31.39
N GLN A 432 -11.88 6.75 32.46
CA GLN A 432 -11.92 8.21 32.50
C GLN A 432 -10.52 8.82 32.60
N VAL A 433 -9.64 8.29 33.45
CA VAL A 433 -8.34 8.93 33.69
C VAL A 433 -7.40 8.78 32.49
N VAL A 434 -7.40 7.64 31.80
CA VAL A 434 -6.65 7.46 30.54
C VAL A 434 -7.21 8.38 29.45
N GLN A 435 -8.53 8.54 29.36
CA GLN A 435 -9.13 9.51 28.44
C GLN A 435 -8.63 10.93 28.72
N ASP A 436 -8.79 11.40 29.97
CA ASP A 436 -8.41 12.75 30.38
C ASP A 436 -6.91 13.01 30.13
N TRP A 437 -6.05 12.01 30.36
CA TRP A 437 -4.62 12.08 30.06
C TRP A 437 -4.32 12.16 28.56
N LEU A 438 -4.97 11.32 27.74
CA LEU A 438 -4.84 11.35 26.26
C LEU A 438 -5.39 12.64 25.64
N GLU A 439 -6.37 13.29 26.28
CA GLU A 439 -6.88 14.60 25.85
C GLU A 439 -5.99 15.76 26.32
N SER A 440 -5.16 15.55 27.34
CA SER A 440 -4.18 16.51 27.86
C SER A 440 -3.00 16.74 26.89
N LYS A 441 -2.15 17.73 27.20
CA LYS A 441 -0.89 17.94 26.46
C LYS A 441 0.24 17.00 26.89
N GLU A 442 0.07 16.25 27.98
CA GLU A 442 1.13 15.41 28.55
C GLU A 442 1.33 14.11 27.75
N SER A 443 0.29 13.64 27.05
CA SER A 443 0.30 12.40 26.24
C SER A 443 1.06 12.48 24.92
N GLY A 444 1.57 13.65 24.55
CA GLY A 444 2.10 13.93 23.21
C GLY A 444 1.10 13.61 22.09
N PRO A 445 1.55 13.55 20.83
CA PRO A 445 0.77 13.00 19.72
C PRO A 445 0.53 11.49 19.90
N TRP A 446 -0.63 10.99 19.48
CA TRP A 446 -0.90 9.55 19.56
C TRP A 446 -1.85 9.03 18.48
N LEU A 447 -1.80 7.70 18.26
CA LEU A 447 -2.72 6.91 17.46
C LEU A 447 -3.32 5.80 18.33
N MET A 448 -4.64 5.76 18.45
CA MET A 448 -5.37 4.66 19.08
C MET A 448 -6.03 3.80 18.01
N VAL A 449 -5.68 2.51 17.96
CA VAL A 449 -6.40 1.50 17.18
C VAL A 449 -7.43 0.83 18.08
N ILE A 450 -8.70 0.90 17.69
CA ILE A 450 -9.82 0.21 18.35
C ILE A 450 -10.22 -0.96 17.45
N ASP A 451 -9.77 -2.16 17.83
CA ASP A 451 -9.88 -3.37 17.01
C ASP A 451 -11.08 -4.24 17.42
N ASN A 452 -11.76 -4.86 16.45
CA ASN A 452 -12.96 -5.68 16.64
C ASN A 452 -14.14 -4.95 17.33
N ALA A 453 -14.39 -3.68 16.99
CA ALA A 453 -15.53 -2.89 17.48
C ALA A 453 -16.84 -3.31 16.78
N ASP A 454 -17.31 -4.54 17.00
CA ASP A 454 -18.42 -5.14 16.25
C ASP A 454 -19.79 -4.94 16.92
N ASP A 455 -19.83 -4.82 18.24
CA ASP A 455 -21.08 -4.68 19.02
C ASP A 455 -21.54 -3.23 19.16
N LEU A 456 -22.67 -2.92 18.52
CA LEU A 456 -23.30 -1.60 18.59
C LEU A 456 -23.80 -1.24 19.99
N GLN A 457 -24.18 -2.20 20.82
CA GLN A 457 -24.76 -1.93 22.15
C GLN A 457 -23.70 -1.52 23.17
N LEU A 458 -22.46 -2.02 23.08
CA LEU A 458 -21.35 -1.60 23.94
C LEU A 458 -21.02 -0.11 23.75
N PHE A 459 -21.09 0.37 22.50
CA PHE A 459 -20.81 1.75 22.16
C PHE A 459 -22.06 2.65 22.22
N PHE A 460 -23.25 2.16 21.91
CA PHE A 460 -24.47 2.96 21.79
C PHE A 460 -25.70 2.21 22.33
N PRO A 461 -25.75 1.95 23.66
CA PRO A 461 -26.84 1.22 24.27
C PRO A 461 -28.18 1.94 24.07
N GLN A 462 -29.23 1.19 23.71
CA GLN A 462 -30.56 1.78 23.52
C GLN A 462 -31.31 1.90 24.85
N ASN A 463 -31.59 3.13 25.26
CA ASN A 463 -32.35 3.47 26.47
C ASN A 463 -33.86 3.17 26.32
N GLU A 464 -34.24 1.93 26.00
CA GLU A 464 -35.63 1.50 25.97
C GLU A 464 -35.89 0.42 27.04
N SER A 465 -36.51 0.86 28.13
CA SER A 465 -37.27 0.04 29.09
C SER A 465 -36.54 -0.99 29.98
N SER A 466 -35.74 -0.53 30.95
CA SER A 466 -35.66 -1.25 32.23
C SER A 466 -35.43 -0.33 33.44
N LYS A 467 -36.26 -0.50 34.48
CA LYS A 467 -36.08 0.13 35.79
C LYS A 467 -35.15 -0.75 36.65
N MET A 468 -33.83 -0.70 36.44
CA MET A 468 -32.89 -1.32 37.39
C MET A 468 -31.49 -0.70 37.39
N LYS A 469 -30.98 -0.39 38.60
CA LYS A 469 -29.61 0.02 38.97
C LYS A 469 -28.97 1.19 38.18
N PRO A 470 -29.06 2.44 38.68
CA PRO A 470 -28.50 3.61 38.01
C PRO A 470 -27.02 3.87 38.36
N ASN A 471 -26.08 2.93 38.15
CA ASN A 471 -24.67 3.21 38.51
C ASN A 471 -23.50 2.45 37.81
N THR A 472 -23.67 1.75 36.68
CA THR A 472 -22.52 1.10 35.99
C THR A 472 -22.46 1.23 34.47
N ASP A 473 -23.59 1.37 33.75
CA ASP A 473 -23.60 1.13 32.30
C ASP A 473 -23.23 2.39 31.49
N LYS A 474 -21.98 2.82 31.69
CA LYS A 474 -21.30 3.87 30.93
C LYS A 474 -20.91 3.33 29.53
N SER A 475 -21.57 3.82 28.47
CA SER A 475 -21.23 3.58 27.05
C SER A 475 -19.72 3.68 26.76
N LEU A 476 -19.14 2.71 26.05
CA LEU A 476 -17.72 2.76 25.65
C LEU A 476 -17.39 3.94 24.74
N SER A 477 -18.37 4.46 23.99
CA SER A 477 -18.13 5.54 23.01
C SER A 477 -17.75 6.88 23.65
N GLN A 478 -18.10 7.09 24.93
CA GLN A 478 -17.81 8.33 25.64
C GLN A 478 -16.33 8.44 26.04
N PHE A 479 -15.67 7.30 26.24
CA PHE A 479 -14.28 7.20 26.68
C PHE A 479 -13.26 7.34 25.54
N ILE A 480 -13.71 7.22 24.29
CA ILE A 480 -12.81 7.31 23.13
C ILE A 480 -12.35 8.76 22.97
N PRO A 481 -11.05 9.08 23.17
CA PRO A 481 -10.61 10.45 23.42
C PRO A 481 -10.84 11.42 22.24
N GLN A 482 -11.04 12.69 22.57
CA GLN A 482 -11.40 13.78 21.66
C GLN A 482 -10.46 14.98 21.80
N CYS A 483 -9.23 14.85 21.31
CA CYS A 483 -8.27 15.95 21.17
C CYS A 483 -7.79 16.17 19.73
N ALA A 484 -7.02 17.24 19.49
CA ALA A 484 -6.52 17.60 18.16
C ALA A 484 -5.18 16.93 17.79
N HIS A 485 -4.46 16.39 18.79
CA HIS A 485 -3.20 15.66 18.64
C HIS A 485 -3.36 14.13 18.63
N GLY A 486 -4.60 13.65 18.76
CA GLY A 486 -4.95 12.23 18.78
C GLY A 486 -5.66 11.77 17.51
N ARG A 487 -5.22 10.61 16.98
CA ARG A 487 -5.82 9.90 15.84
C ARG A 487 -6.51 8.63 16.32
N VAL A 488 -7.69 8.31 15.78
CA VAL A 488 -8.40 7.06 16.10
C VAL A 488 -8.69 6.27 14.82
N LEU A 489 -8.19 5.04 14.77
CA LEU A 489 -8.48 4.06 13.73
C LEU A 489 -9.36 2.95 14.32
N ILE A 490 -10.54 2.72 13.72
CA ILE A 490 -11.46 1.66 14.14
C ILE A 490 -11.40 0.51 13.13
N THR A 491 -11.35 -0.75 13.60
CA THR A 491 -11.70 -1.92 12.78
C THR A 491 -13.05 -2.48 13.24
N THR A 492 -13.93 -2.81 12.30
CA THR A 492 -15.25 -3.36 12.62
C THR A 492 -15.80 -4.19 11.46
N ARG A 493 -16.64 -5.17 11.76
CA ARG A 493 -17.51 -5.85 10.80
C ARG A 493 -18.83 -5.11 10.60
N ASN A 494 -19.16 -4.18 11.50
CA ASN A 494 -20.46 -3.51 11.58
C ASN A 494 -20.37 -2.06 11.10
N MET A 495 -20.85 -1.80 9.89
CA MET A 495 -20.84 -0.49 9.23
C MET A 495 -21.51 0.62 10.07
N GLN A 496 -22.51 0.27 10.89
CA GLN A 496 -23.18 1.22 11.77
C GLN A 496 -22.28 1.66 12.93
N VAL A 497 -21.47 0.76 13.50
CA VAL A 497 -20.50 1.10 14.55
C VAL A 497 -19.42 2.01 13.96
N GLY A 498 -18.82 1.61 12.85
CA GLY A 498 -17.78 2.40 12.17
C GLY A 498 -18.24 3.82 11.82
N SER A 499 -19.45 3.95 11.25
CA SER A 499 -19.99 5.27 10.89
C SER A 499 -20.30 6.14 12.13
N ARG A 500 -20.87 5.57 13.19
CA ARG A 500 -21.14 6.35 14.42
C ARG A 500 -19.86 6.75 15.15
N LEU A 501 -18.86 5.87 15.24
CA LEU A 501 -17.57 6.15 15.90
C LEU A 501 -16.73 7.19 15.14
N THR A 502 -16.88 7.26 13.81
CA THR A 502 -16.32 8.33 12.96
C THR A 502 -17.22 9.56 12.82
N LYS A 503 -18.22 9.71 13.70
CA LYS A 503 -19.15 10.86 13.80
C LYS A 503 -19.92 11.14 12.50
N GLY A 504 -20.36 10.09 11.82
CA GLY A 504 -21.20 10.14 10.62
C GLY A 504 -20.44 10.10 9.29
N LYS A 505 -19.11 10.01 9.29
CA LYS A 505 -18.35 9.69 8.07
C LYS A 505 -18.70 8.28 7.59
N TYR A 506 -18.56 8.03 6.28
CA TYR A 506 -18.68 6.69 5.72
C TYR A 506 -17.36 5.92 5.99
N PRO A 507 -17.40 4.74 6.64
CA PRO A 507 -16.21 3.89 6.81
C PRO A 507 -15.59 3.48 5.48
N ILE A 508 -14.28 3.25 5.47
CA ILE A 508 -13.59 2.68 4.32
C ILE A 508 -13.98 1.20 4.23
N GLU A 509 -14.68 0.85 3.16
CA GLU A 509 -15.14 -0.52 2.91
C GLU A 509 -13.98 -1.38 2.38
N VAL A 510 -13.59 -2.39 3.16
CA VAL A 510 -12.53 -3.34 2.84
C VAL A 510 -13.16 -4.55 2.15
N GLY A 511 -13.01 -4.61 0.83
CA GLY A 511 -13.45 -5.72 0.00
C GLY A 511 -12.43 -6.85 -0.13
N GLN A 512 -12.79 -7.83 -0.95
CA GLN A 512 -11.93 -8.94 -1.41
C GLN A 512 -10.57 -8.44 -1.95
N MET A 513 -9.59 -9.33 -2.04
CA MET A 513 -8.34 -9.03 -2.74
C MET A 513 -8.56 -9.00 -4.26
N SER A 514 -7.79 -8.19 -4.96
CA SER A 514 -7.66 -8.30 -6.41
C SER A 514 -6.91 -9.58 -6.81
N ASP A 515 -7.07 -10.01 -8.06
CA ASP A 515 -6.39 -11.18 -8.65
C ASP A 515 -4.87 -11.16 -8.37
N GLN A 516 -4.22 -10.01 -8.54
CA GLN A 516 -2.79 -9.82 -8.31
C GLN A 516 -2.42 -9.98 -6.82
N GLU A 517 -3.17 -9.33 -5.93
CA GLU A 517 -2.95 -9.43 -4.48
C GLU A 517 -3.15 -10.86 -3.97
N ALA A 518 -4.20 -11.55 -4.45
CA ALA A 518 -4.52 -12.91 -4.04
C ALA A 518 -3.47 -13.93 -4.51
N CYS A 519 -3.07 -13.88 -5.79
CA CYS A 519 -2.01 -14.72 -6.32
C CYS A 519 -0.66 -14.45 -5.65
N GLN A 520 -0.33 -13.20 -5.34
CA GLN A 520 0.88 -12.86 -4.60
C GLN A 520 0.86 -13.43 -3.18
N LEU A 521 -0.26 -13.32 -2.45
CA LEU A 521 -0.40 -13.86 -1.10
C LEU A 521 -0.26 -15.40 -1.07
N LEU A 522 -0.88 -16.11 -2.02
CA LEU A 522 -0.72 -17.56 -2.14
C LEU A 522 0.72 -17.96 -2.48
N ARG A 523 1.38 -17.28 -3.43
CA ARG A 523 2.79 -17.55 -3.77
C ARG A 523 3.71 -17.39 -2.57
N GLN A 524 3.49 -16.37 -1.76
CA GLN A 524 4.27 -16.14 -0.53
C GLN A 524 4.05 -17.25 0.49
N GLY A 525 2.81 -17.68 0.75
CA GLY A 525 2.53 -18.71 1.75
C GLY A 525 2.88 -20.14 1.34
N ILE A 526 2.75 -20.51 0.05
CA ILE A 526 3.01 -21.89 -0.41
C ILE A 526 4.52 -22.17 -0.51
N HIS A 527 5.35 -21.14 -0.76
CA HIS A 527 6.81 -21.24 -0.89
C HIS A 527 7.34 -22.24 -1.95
N GLN A 528 6.51 -22.62 -2.94
CA GLN A 528 6.90 -23.46 -4.09
C GLN A 528 6.95 -22.60 -5.37
N GLU A 529 8.08 -22.62 -6.09
CA GLU A 529 8.27 -21.80 -7.31
C GLU A 529 7.53 -22.35 -8.55
N ASP A 530 7.10 -23.61 -8.52
CA ASP A 530 6.51 -24.32 -9.67
C ASP A 530 4.99 -24.10 -9.85
N GLU A 531 4.32 -23.41 -8.91
CA GLU A 531 2.86 -23.21 -8.94
C GLU A 531 2.41 -22.26 -10.06
N SER A 532 1.47 -22.74 -10.89
CA SER A 532 1.03 -21.99 -12.08
C SER A 532 0.09 -20.84 -11.69
N GLU A 533 0.27 -19.67 -12.33
CA GLU A 533 -0.58 -18.50 -12.07
C GLU A 533 -2.07 -18.79 -12.33
N LYS A 534 -2.36 -19.70 -13.26
CA LYS A 534 -3.71 -20.14 -13.58
C LYS A 534 -4.34 -20.87 -12.39
N ASP A 535 -3.60 -21.78 -11.77
CA ASP A 535 -4.15 -22.65 -10.73
C ASP A 535 -4.25 -21.89 -9.39
N LEU A 536 -3.31 -20.98 -9.12
CA LEU A 536 -3.40 -20.00 -8.04
C LEU A 536 -4.58 -19.04 -8.20
N LEU A 537 -4.88 -18.58 -9.42
CA LEU A 537 -6.05 -17.74 -9.70
C LEU A 537 -7.37 -18.53 -9.59
N GLN A 538 -7.36 -19.79 -10.02
CA GLN A 538 -8.50 -20.70 -9.87
C GLN A 538 -8.79 -20.98 -8.38
N LEU A 539 -7.75 -21.24 -7.58
CA LEU A 539 -7.83 -21.36 -6.12
C LEU A 539 -8.33 -20.07 -5.47
N SER A 540 -7.78 -18.92 -5.87
CA SER A 540 -8.21 -17.60 -5.37
C SER A 540 -9.69 -17.35 -5.64
N SER A 541 -10.16 -17.66 -6.85
CA SER A 541 -11.57 -17.56 -7.23
C SER A 541 -12.48 -18.50 -6.42
N ARG A 542 -12.02 -19.74 -6.15
CA ARG A 542 -12.75 -20.72 -5.34
C ARG A 542 -12.88 -20.34 -3.87
N LEU A 543 -11.90 -19.61 -3.35
CA LEU A 543 -11.89 -19.04 -2.00
C LEU A 543 -12.42 -17.59 -1.96
N GLU A 544 -13.06 -17.15 -3.05
CA GLU A 544 -13.66 -15.81 -3.23
C GLU A 544 -12.71 -14.66 -2.86
N PHE A 545 -11.41 -14.82 -3.15
CA PHE A 545 -10.35 -13.83 -2.93
C PHE A 545 -10.30 -13.28 -1.49
N LEU A 546 -10.70 -14.09 -0.50
CA LEU A 546 -10.73 -13.72 0.90
C LEU A 546 -9.36 -14.02 1.56
N PRO A 547 -8.58 -13.01 2.01
CA PRO A 547 -7.22 -13.21 2.50
C PRO A 547 -7.08 -14.32 3.55
N LEU A 548 -8.00 -14.40 4.50
CA LEU A 548 -7.95 -15.43 5.54
C LEU A 548 -8.09 -16.86 4.98
N ALA A 549 -8.96 -17.06 3.98
CA ALA A 549 -9.10 -18.36 3.32
C ALA A 549 -7.90 -18.69 2.44
N LEU A 550 -7.30 -17.69 1.79
CA LEU A 550 -6.07 -17.87 1.01
C LEU A 550 -4.89 -18.30 1.90
N VAL A 551 -4.72 -17.67 3.06
CA VAL A 551 -3.65 -18.05 4.01
C VAL A 551 -3.92 -19.43 4.63
N GLN A 552 -5.18 -19.75 4.95
CA GLN A 552 -5.57 -21.10 5.42
C GLN A 552 -5.23 -22.17 4.38
N ALA A 553 -5.56 -21.93 3.11
CA ALA A 553 -5.23 -22.83 2.02
C ALA A 553 -3.72 -22.96 1.81
N ALA A 554 -2.98 -21.86 1.81
CA ALA A 554 -1.53 -21.87 1.67
C ALA A 554 -0.83 -22.66 2.81
N ALA A 555 -1.26 -22.46 4.05
CA ALA A 555 -0.78 -23.23 5.20
C ALA A 555 -1.07 -24.73 5.05
N PHE A 556 -2.31 -25.10 4.71
CA PHE A 556 -2.68 -26.50 4.48
C PHE A 556 -1.86 -27.15 3.35
N ILE A 557 -1.69 -26.44 2.23
CA ILE A 557 -0.89 -26.88 1.08
C ILE A 557 0.56 -27.15 1.50
N GLN A 558 1.15 -26.22 2.27
CA GLN A 558 2.51 -26.32 2.79
C GLN A 558 2.67 -27.49 3.78
N GLU A 559 1.80 -27.57 4.80
CA GLU A 559 1.84 -28.60 5.85
C GLU A 559 1.67 -30.02 5.30
N ASN A 560 0.78 -30.20 4.32
CA ASN A 560 0.51 -31.49 3.69
C ASN A 560 1.42 -31.79 2.49
N SER A 561 2.27 -30.84 2.08
CA SER A 561 3.18 -30.96 0.93
C SER A 561 2.49 -31.38 -0.37
N ILE A 562 1.30 -30.80 -0.61
CA ILE A 562 0.53 -30.96 -1.86
C ILE A 562 0.70 -29.73 -2.76
N THR A 563 0.11 -29.78 -3.95
CA THR A 563 -0.01 -28.65 -4.88
C THR A 563 -1.33 -27.89 -4.73
N ALA A 564 -1.41 -26.67 -5.27
CA ALA A 564 -2.64 -25.90 -5.36
C ALA A 564 -3.71 -26.61 -6.22
N ASN A 565 -3.31 -27.42 -7.20
CA ASN A 565 -4.25 -28.25 -7.97
C ASN A 565 -4.80 -29.42 -7.15
N GLU A 566 -3.98 -30.14 -6.39
CA GLU A 566 -4.45 -31.19 -5.48
C GLU A 566 -5.38 -30.62 -4.39
N TYR A 567 -5.09 -29.41 -3.88
CA TYR A 567 -6.01 -28.71 -2.97
C TYR A 567 -7.32 -28.30 -3.66
N LEU A 568 -7.28 -27.88 -4.93
CA LEU A 568 -8.48 -27.64 -5.74
C LEU A 568 -9.33 -28.91 -5.90
N GLU A 569 -8.71 -30.08 -6.05
CA GLU A 569 -9.42 -31.38 -6.08
C GLU A 569 -10.08 -31.71 -4.74
N LEU A 570 -9.46 -31.35 -3.60
CA LEU A 570 -10.11 -31.44 -2.27
C LEU A 570 -11.30 -30.47 -2.15
N LEU A 571 -11.18 -29.25 -2.68
CA LEU A 571 -12.27 -28.26 -2.73
C LEU A 571 -13.43 -28.67 -3.66
N ASP A 572 -13.22 -29.65 -4.56
CA ASP A 572 -14.22 -30.26 -5.45
C ASP A 572 -14.98 -31.44 -4.80
N GLY A 573 -14.72 -31.72 -3.52
CA GLY A 573 -15.57 -32.56 -2.68
C GLY A 573 -16.97 -32.00 -2.41
N SER A 574 -17.68 -32.57 -1.44
CA SER A 574 -19.01 -32.11 -1.07
C SER A 574 -18.97 -30.74 -0.37
N GLU A 575 -20.13 -30.09 -0.32
CA GLU A 575 -20.32 -28.86 0.46
C GLU A 575 -19.92 -29.00 1.94
N ASN A 576 -20.05 -30.20 2.52
CA ASN A 576 -19.60 -30.48 3.88
C ASN A 576 -18.07 -30.57 3.97
N ASP A 577 -17.42 -31.27 3.03
CA ASP A 577 -15.95 -31.41 3.02
C ASP A 577 -15.27 -30.05 2.91
N LEU A 578 -15.83 -29.14 2.08
CA LEU A 578 -15.37 -27.75 1.98
C LEU A 578 -15.55 -26.97 3.30
N VAL A 579 -16.64 -27.20 4.05
CA VAL A 579 -16.86 -26.52 5.34
C VAL A 579 -15.99 -27.10 6.43
N ASP A 580 -15.74 -28.41 6.44
CA ASP A 580 -14.83 -29.03 7.40
C ASP A 580 -13.38 -28.56 7.14
N LEU A 581 -12.95 -28.46 5.87
CA LEU A 581 -11.68 -27.83 5.49
C LEU A 581 -11.58 -26.36 5.94
N LEU A 582 -12.67 -25.58 5.87
CA LEU A 582 -12.76 -24.20 6.38
C LEU A 582 -12.93 -24.11 7.91
N ASN A 583 -13.11 -25.23 8.61
CA ASN A 583 -13.12 -25.34 10.06
C ASN A 583 -11.75 -25.76 10.64
N GLU A 584 -10.80 -26.22 9.82
CA GLU A 584 -9.43 -26.49 10.26
C GLU A 584 -8.80 -25.22 10.88
N ASP A 585 -8.11 -25.41 12.00
CA ASP A 585 -7.43 -24.34 12.74
C ASP A 585 -5.99 -24.20 12.25
N PHE A 586 -5.46 -22.98 12.21
CA PHE A 586 -4.15 -22.68 11.62
C PHE A 586 -3.56 -21.39 12.22
N GLU A 587 -2.25 -21.32 12.38
CA GLU A 587 -1.62 -20.13 12.98
C GLU A 587 -1.60 -18.94 12.00
N THR A 588 -1.96 -17.75 12.48
CA THR A 588 -1.90 -16.50 11.68
C THR A 588 -1.40 -15.31 12.50
N VAL A 589 -0.47 -14.54 11.93
CA VAL A 589 0.04 -13.30 12.52
C VAL A 589 -1.09 -12.27 12.67
N GLY A 590 -1.12 -11.55 13.78
CA GLY A 590 -2.03 -10.42 13.98
C GLY A 590 -3.49 -10.80 14.24
N ARG A 591 -3.70 -11.86 15.03
CA ARG A 591 -5.00 -12.31 15.52
C ARG A 591 -4.97 -12.48 17.04
N ASP A 592 -6.04 -12.08 17.71
CA ASP A 592 -6.22 -12.23 19.16
C ASP A 592 -6.37 -13.72 19.53
N ALA A 593 -5.72 -14.16 20.61
CA ALA A 593 -5.65 -15.57 21.01
C ALA A 593 -7.02 -16.18 21.36
N ASP A 594 -7.99 -15.33 21.74
CA ASP A 594 -9.37 -15.75 22.02
C ASP A 594 -10.26 -15.79 20.75
N THR A 595 -9.72 -15.46 19.56
CA THR A 595 -10.47 -15.48 18.29
C THR A 595 -10.10 -16.74 17.47
N PRO A 596 -11.05 -17.68 17.23
CA PRO A 596 -10.79 -18.91 16.45
C PRO A 596 -10.15 -18.60 15.10
N HIS A 597 -9.11 -19.32 14.66
CA HIS A 597 -8.37 -18.95 13.45
C HIS A 597 -9.13 -19.33 12.17
N ALA A 598 -9.76 -20.50 12.19
CA ALA A 598 -10.60 -21.04 11.13
C ALA A 598 -11.58 -20.02 10.51
N VAL A 599 -11.65 -19.98 9.18
CA VAL A 599 -12.52 -19.07 8.43
C VAL A 599 -14.00 -19.25 8.80
N ALA A 600 -14.50 -20.49 8.86
CA ALA A 600 -15.91 -20.74 9.14
C ALA A 600 -16.32 -20.25 10.54
N GLN A 601 -15.51 -20.55 11.56
CA GLN A 601 -15.72 -20.12 12.95
C GLN A 601 -15.76 -18.59 13.07
N THR A 602 -14.94 -17.89 12.28
CA THR A 602 -14.92 -16.42 12.21
C THR A 602 -16.32 -15.87 11.92
N TRP A 603 -17.06 -16.46 10.99
CA TRP A 603 -18.41 -16.02 10.62
C TRP A 603 -19.48 -16.54 11.58
N MET A 604 -19.34 -17.77 12.09
CA MET A 604 -20.26 -18.36 13.06
C MET A 604 -20.41 -17.51 14.33
N LEU A 605 -19.34 -16.85 14.81
CA LEU A 605 -19.41 -15.89 15.91
C LEU A 605 -20.33 -14.70 15.59
N SER A 606 -20.20 -14.14 14.39
CA SER A 606 -21.06 -13.03 13.94
C SER A 606 -22.51 -13.49 13.68
N PHE A 607 -22.75 -14.73 13.24
CA PHE A 607 -24.11 -15.30 13.17
C PHE A 607 -24.75 -15.41 14.57
N GLN A 608 -24.02 -15.94 15.56
CA GLN A 608 -24.49 -16.01 16.94
C GLN A 608 -24.77 -14.62 17.54
N GLN A 609 -23.98 -13.60 17.19
CA GLN A 609 -24.24 -12.23 17.61
C GLN A 609 -25.54 -11.66 16.99
N ILE A 610 -25.75 -11.86 15.69
CA ILE A 610 -26.98 -11.42 15.01
C ILE A 610 -28.20 -12.16 15.57
N GLU A 611 -28.11 -13.47 15.80
CA GLU A 611 -29.18 -14.26 16.43
C GLU A 611 -29.57 -13.72 17.80
N ARG A 612 -28.59 -13.39 18.66
CA ARG A 612 -28.86 -12.88 20.02
C ARG A 612 -29.41 -11.46 20.04
N GLN A 613 -28.91 -10.58 19.17
CA GLN A 613 -29.25 -9.14 19.19
C GLN A 613 -30.38 -8.75 18.24
N TYR A 614 -30.54 -9.46 17.13
CA TYR A 614 -31.46 -9.14 16.04
C TYR A 614 -32.12 -10.43 15.49
N PRO A 615 -32.95 -11.15 16.29
CA PRO A 615 -33.47 -12.48 15.92
C PRO A 615 -34.09 -12.53 14.50
N PHE A 616 -34.95 -11.58 14.18
CA PHE A 616 -35.58 -11.48 12.84
C PHE A 616 -34.55 -11.29 11.70
N ALA A 617 -33.43 -10.61 11.94
CA ALA A 617 -32.35 -10.54 10.93
C ALA A 617 -31.64 -11.89 10.76
N SER A 618 -31.48 -12.66 11.84
CA SER A 618 -30.95 -14.04 11.78
C SER A 618 -31.91 -14.98 11.04
N GLU A 619 -33.22 -14.85 11.25
CA GLU A 619 -34.25 -15.58 10.50
C GLU A 619 -34.18 -15.27 9.01
N LEU A 620 -34.10 -13.98 8.63
CA LEU A 620 -33.92 -13.60 7.22
C LEU A 620 -32.62 -14.16 6.63
N LEU A 621 -31.50 -14.10 7.35
CA LEU A 621 -30.23 -14.69 6.87
C LEU A 621 -30.36 -16.20 6.64
N SER A 622 -31.05 -16.89 7.56
CA SER A 622 -31.27 -18.35 7.54
C SER A 622 -32.23 -18.79 6.43
N LEU A 623 -33.17 -17.93 6.04
CA LEU A 623 -34.00 -18.12 4.85
C LEU A 623 -33.21 -17.83 3.57
N MET A 624 -32.50 -16.69 3.53
CA MET A 624 -31.79 -16.20 2.35
C MET A 624 -30.66 -17.14 1.91
N CYS A 625 -30.02 -17.90 2.82
CA CYS A 625 -28.99 -18.87 2.43
C CYS A 625 -29.54 -20.08 1.65
N LEU A 626 -30.86 -20.27 1.58
CA LEU A 626 -31.49 -21.40 0.88
C LEU A 626 -31.84 -21.07 -0.58
N PHE A 627 -31.79 -19.79 -0.98
CA PHE A 627 -32.05 -19.32 -2.34
C PHE A 627 -30.76 -19.20 -3.17
N ASP A 628 -30.86 -18.94 -4.49
CA ASP A 628 -29.66 -18.54 -5.26
C ASP A 628 -29.01 -17.30 -4.61
N ARG A 629 -27.69 -17.38 -4.38
CA ARG A 629 -26.90 -16.32 -3.74
C ARG A 629 -26.85 -15.02 -4.53
N GLN A 630 -27.16 -15.03 -5.83
CA GLN A 630 -27.24 -13.86 -6.68
C GLN A 630 -28.72 -13.54 -6.95
N LYS A 631 -29.10 -12.27 -6.71
CA LYS A 631 -30.48 -11.78 -6.91
C LYS A 631 -31.52 -12.51 -6.07
N ILE A 632 -31.22 -12.62 -4.77
CA ILE A 632 -32.13 -13.18 -3.76
C ILE A 632 -33.47 -12.40 -3.81
N PRO A 633 -34.59 -13.04 -4.17
CA PRO A 633 -35.85 -12.32 -4.38
C PRO A 633 -36.42 -11.73 -3.08
N LEU A 634 -36.55 -10.40 -3.03
CA LEU A 634 -37.11 -9.72 -1.87
C LEU A 634 -38.58 -10.06 -1.63
N ASP A 635 -39.31 -10.49 -2.66
CA ASP A 635 -40.71 -10.90 -2.55
C ASP A 635 -40.84 -12.17 -1.67
N PHE A 636 -39.89 -13.12 -1.75
CA PHE A 636 -39.87 -14.29 -0.87
C PHE A 636 -39.58 -13.92 0.59
N VAL A 637 -38.71 -12.92 0.79
CA VAL A 637 -38.35 -12.36 2.09
C VAL A 637 -39.55 -11.60 2.70
N ASP A 638 -40.30 -10.87 1.89
CA ASP A 638 -41.53 -10.16 2.30
C ASP A 638 -42.68 -11.12 2.62
N PHE A 639 -42.83 -12.22 1.86
CA PHE A 639 -43.76 -13.31 2.19
C PHE A 639 -43.42 -13.94 3.56
N HIS A 640 -42.17 -14.36 3.77
CA HIS A 640 -41.76 -14.94 5.05
C HIS A 640 -41.99 -13.97 6.23
N ALA A 641 -41.75 -12.67 6.02
CA ALA A 641 -42.01 -11.64 7.02
C ALA A 641 -43.50 -11.43 7.34
N LYS A 642 -44.41 -11.61 6.36
CA LYS A 642 -45.87 -11.57 6.59
C LYS A 642 -46.36 -12.74 7.44
N GLU A 643 -45.83 -13.93 7.18
CA GLU A 643 -46.23 -15.16 7.87
C GLU A 643 -45.70 -15.22 9.32
N ASN A 644 -44.50 -14.70 9.59
CA ASN A 644 -43.81 -14.91 10.86
C ASN A 644 -43.83 -13.69 11.80
N LEU A 645 -44.16 -12.48 11.32
CA LEU A 645 -44.31 -11.30 12.19
C LEU A 645 -45.73 -11.18 12.76
N PRO A 646 -45.91 -10.72 14.01
CA PRO A 646 -47.23 -10.52 14.61
C PRO A 646 -48.13 -9.59 13.80
N ALA A 647 -49.41 -9.94 13.69
CA ALA A 647 -50.41 -9.13 13.00
C ALA A 647 -50.45 -7.68 13.52
N GLY A 648 -50.45 -6.70 12.59
CA GLY A 648 -50.33 -5.27 12.89
C GLY A 648 -48.88 -4.74 12.95
N SER A 649 -47.87 -5.60 12.82
CA SER A 649 -46.48 -5.17 12.64
C SER A 649 -46.29 -4.31 11.40
N ASN A 650 -45.45 -3.28 11.49
CA ASN A 650 -44.98 -2.56 10.30
C ASN A 650 -43.88 -3.38 9.61
N ILE A 651 -44.30 -4.36 8.80
CA ILE A 651 -43.45 -5.33 8.09
C ILE A 651 -42.36 -4.62 7.29
N LYS A 652 -42.71 -3.58 6.52
CA LYS A 652 -41.75 -2.78 5.74
C LYS A 652 -40.65 -2.17 6.61
N MET A 653 -40.99 -1.63 7.79
CA MET A 653 -39.99 -1.12 8.73
C MET A 653 -39.12 -2.23 9.32
N GLN A 654 -39.71 -3.38 9.67
CA GLN A 654 -38.98 -4.54 10.20
C GLN A 654 -37.96 -5.07 9.17
N LEU A 655 -38.40 -5.28 7.92
CA LEU A 655 -37.55 -5.68 6.79
C LEU A 655 -36.41 -4.70 6.53
N VAL A 656 -36.70 -3.39 6.47
CA VAL A 656 -35.67 -2.36 6.27
C VAL A 656 -34.63 -2.36 7.39
N LYS A 657 -35.05 -2.57 8.66
CA LYS A 657 -34.13 -2.73 9.79
C LYS A 657 -33.30 -4.01 9.66
N ALA A 658 -33.93 -5.16 9.44
CA ALA A 658 -33.27 -6.46 9.36
C ALA A 658 -32.26 -6.55 8.20
N LEU A 659 -32.67 -6.20 6.98
CA LEU A 659 -31.77 -6.10 5.82
C LEU A 659 -30.68 -5.05 6.06
N GLY A 660 -30.98 -3.98 6.80
CA GLY A 660 -30.01 -2.97 7.24
C GLY A 660 -28.92 -3.52 8.17
N ILE A 661 -29.28 -4.45 9.08
CA ILE A 661 -28.32 -5.19 9.92
C ILE A 661 -27.48 -6.15 9.08
N LEU A 662 -28.09 -6.97 8.22
CA LEU A 662 -27.35 -7.94 7.40
C LEU A 662 -26.36 -7.26 6.43
N LYS A 663 -26.72 -6.09 5.88
CA LYS A 663 -25.81 -5.24 5.11
C LYS A 663 -24.74 -4.61 5.99
N ALA A 664 -25.07 -4.19 7.21
CA ALA A 664 -24.10 -3.60 8.13
C ALA A 664 -23.01 -4.59 8.53
N PHE A 665 -23.32 -5.88 8.69
CA PHE A 665 -22.36 -6.98 8.93
C PHE A 665 -21.68 -7.49 7.64
N CYS A 666 -21.96 -6.89 6.48
CA CYS A 666 -21.46 -7.28 5.16
C CYS A 666 -21.80 -8.72 4.73
N PHE A 667 -22.82 -9.36 5.32
CA PHE A 667 -23.25 -10.71 4.93
C PHE A 667 -24.11 -10.73 3.66
N ILE A 668 -24.83 -9.65 3.39
CA ILE A 668 -25.51 -9.44 2.12
C ILE A 668 -25.09 -8.09 1.53
N ARG A 669 -25.09 -7.99 0.20
CA ARG A 669 -24.88 -6.75 -0.56
C ARG A 669 -26.17 -6.36 -1.27
N ALA A 670 -26.39 -5.06 -1.47
CA ALA A 670 -27.42 -4.56 -2.38
C ALA A 670 -26.77 -4.25 -3.73
N GLU A 671 -27.30 -4.83 -4.80
CA GLU A 671 -26.80 -4.63 -6.16
C GLU A 671 -27.42 -3.39 -6.82
N LYS A 672 -26.81 -2.97 -7.95
CA LYS A 672 -27.33 -1.88 -8.80
C LYS A 672 -28.59 -2.31 -9.56
N GLY A 673 -29.67 -2.46 -8.81
CA GLY A 673 -30.99 -2.92 -9.26
C GLY A 673 -32.02 -3.06 -8.13
N GLY A 674 -31.58 -3.13 -6.86
CA GLY A 674 -32.44 -3.39 -5.70
C GLY A 674 -32.39 -4.83 -5.21
N ASP A 675 -31.96 -5.75 -6.09
CA ASP A 675 -31.58 -7.13 -5.80
C ASP A 675 -30.54 -7.20 -4.67
N HIS A 676 -30.59 -8.29 -3.89
CA HIS A 676 -29.59 -8.58 -2.87
C HIS A 676 -28.76 -9.81 -3.25
N SER A 677 -27.49 -9.83 -2.85
CA SER A 677 -26.55 -10.93 -3.09
C SER A 677 -25.85 -11.36 -1.80
N MET A 678 -25.42 -12.63 -1.74
CA MET A 678 -24.67 -13.23 -0.64
C MET A 678 -23.36 -13.84 -1.17
N HIS A 679 -22.30 -13.76 -0.36
CA HIS A 679 -21.01 -14.41 -0.63
C HIS A 679 -21.20 -15.93 -0.56
N ARG A 680 -20.65 -16.73 -1.51
CA ARG A 680 -20.90 -18.18 -1.58
C ARG A 680 -20.47 -18.89 -0.29
N LEU A 681 -19.27 -18.59 0.22
CA LEU A 681 -18.78 -19.20 1.46
C LEU A 681 -19.63 -18.82 2.69
N ILE A 682 -20.24 -17.64 2.72
CA ILE A 682 -21.19 -17.24 3.78
C ILE A 682 -22.47 -18.07 3.69
N GLN A 683 -23.05 -18.20 2.50
CA GLN A 683 -24.23 -19.04 2.27
C GLN A 683 -23.99 -20.48 2.72
N LEU A 684 -22.85 -21.05 2.32
CA LEU A 684 -22.42 -22.40 2.63
C LEU A 684 -22.29 -22.61 4.15
N VAL A 685 -21.50 -21.79 4.84
CA VAL A 685 -21.29 -21.90 6.29
C VAL A 685 -22.60 -21.62 7.06
N THR A 686 -23.50 -20.76 6.56
CA THR A 686 -24.83 -20.55 7.14
C THR A 686 -25.67 -21.84 7.06
N ARG A 687 -25.70 -22.51 5.90
CA ARG A 687 -26.42 -23.79 5.74
C ARG A 687 -25.87 -24.85 6.69
N THR A 688 -24.56 -25.07 6.74
CA THR A 688 -23.97 -26.06 7.67
C THR A 688 -24.20 -25.70 9.14
N TRP A 689 -24.25 -24.41 9.50
CA TRP A 689 -24.61 -23.97 10.85
C TRP A 689 -26.07 -24.32 11.21
N LEU A 690 -27.01 -24.14 10.27
CA LEU A 690 -28.42 -24.57 10.44
C LEU A 690 -28.57 -26.09 10.51
N VAL A 691 -27.78 -26.84 9.72
CA VAL A 691 -27.73 -28.32 9.79
C VAL A 691 -27.24 -28.77 11.17
N ARG A 692 -26.10 -28.22 11.65
CA ARG A 692 -25.53 -28.54 12.98
C ARG A 692 -26.46 -28.14 14.13
N LYS A 693 -27.35 -27.16 13.94
CA LYS A 693 -28.42 -26.78 14.88
C LYS A 693 -29.70 -27.59 14.78
N GLY A 694 -29.91 -28.34 13.69
CA GLY A 694 -31.16 -29.04 13.41
C GLY A 694 -32.32 -28.14 12.93
N SER A 695 -32.09 -26.85 12.66
CA SER A 695 -33.11 -25.89 12.22
C SER A 695 -33.27 -25.78 10.70
N ILE A 696 -32.34 -26.35 9.91
CA ILE A 696 -32.36 -26.28 8.43
C ILE A 696 -33.72 -26.70 7.84
N ALA A 697 -34.33 -27.77 8.36
CA ALA A 697 -35.60 -28.31 7.85
C ALA A 697 -36.80 -27.36 8.05
N GLU A 698 -36.73 -26.46 9.04
CA GLU A 698 -37.76 -25.44 9.28
C GLU A 698 -37.66 -24.32 8.24
N PHE A 699 -36.47 -23.73 8.09
CA PHE A 699 -36.24 -22.68 7.09
C PHE A 699 -36.47 -23.18 5.67
N THR A 700 -36.14 -24.44 5.34
CA THR A 700 -36.44 -25.01 4.02
C THR A 700 -37.94 -25.12 3.77
N ARG A 701 -38.76 -25.43 4.79
CA ARG A 701 -40.22 -25.40 4.65
C ARG A 701 -40.73 -23.99 4.37
N HIS A 702 -40.17 -22.98 5.03
CA HIS A 702 -40.53 -21.58 4.80
C HIS A 702 -40.10 -21.09 3.40
N ALA A 703 -38.90 -21.46 2.95
CA ALA A 703 -38.40 -21.13 1.61
C ALA A 703 -39.22 -21.79 0.50
N VAL A 704 -39.59 -23.08 0.65
CA VAL A 704 -40.50 -23.78 -0.27
C VAL A 704 -41.89 -23.13 -0.28
N SER A 705 -42.44 -22.78 0.89
CA SER A 705 -43.76 -22.13 0.96
C SER A 705 -43.77 -20.77 0.26
N ALA A 706 -42.70 -19.98 0.41
CA ALA A 706 -42.53 -18.70 -0.27
C ALA A 706 -42.44 -18.87 -1.80
N VAL A 707 -41.59 -19.76 -2.30
CA VAL A 707 -41.50 -20.01 -3.76
C VAL A 707 -42.84 -20.50 -4.31
N SER A 708 -43.54 -21.37 -3.58
CA SER A 708 -44.87 -21.88 -3.96
C SER A 708 -45.99 -20.81 -3.95
N ASP A 709 -45.79 -19.65 -3.33
CA ASP A 709 -46.78 -18.54 -3.34
C ASP A 709 -46.68 -17.69 -4.61
N PHE A 710 -45.44 -17.41 -5.06
CA PHE A 710 -45.18 -16.67 -6.29
C PHE A 710 -45.19 -17.54 -7.55
N TYR A 711 -44.96 -18.84 -7.41
CA TYR A 711 -45.08 -19.86 -8.45
C TYR A 711 -46.09 -20.94 -8.00
N PRO A 712 -47.38 -20.56 -7.85
CA PRO A 712 -48.42 -21.51 -7.47
C PRO A 712 -48.50 -22.63 -8.52
N PHE A 713 -48.95 -23.81 -8.08
CA PHE A 713 -49.28 -24.91 -9.00
C PHE A 713 -50.28 -24.40 -10.05
N ALA A 714 -49.79 -24.16 -11.26
CA ALA A 714 -50.65 -24.00 -12.41
C ALA A 714 -51.28 -25.36 -12.73
N ASP A 715 -52.55 -25.36 -13.11
CA ASP A 715 -53.08 -26.46 -13.92
C ASP A 715 -52.19 -26.65 -15.16
N PHE A 716 -52.14 -27.88 -15.66
CA PHE A 716 -51.41 -28.39 -16.85
C PHE A 716 -50.01 -28.97 -16.63
N ASP A 717 -50.01 -30.32 -16.57
CA ASP A 717 -49.19 -31.28 -17.33
C ASP A 717 -47.64 -31.25 -17.33
N ASP A 718 -46.96 -30.15 -16.96
CA ASP A 718 -45.50 -30.07 -17.00
C ASP A 718 -44.87 -29.95 -15.61
N VAL A 719 -44.80 -31.09 -14.94
CA VAL A 719 -44.10 -31.26 -13.65
C VAL A 719 -42.60 -30.93 -13.80
N GLU A 720 -41.98 -31.20 -14.96
CA GLU A 720 -40.55 -30.93 -15.17
C GLU A 720 -40.26 -29.43 -15.15
N TRP A 721 -41.10 -28.59 -15.78
CA TRP A 721 -40.96 -27.13 -15.72
C TRP A 721 -41.04 -26.57 -14.30
N TRP A 722 -41.95 -27.08 -13.47
CA TRP A 722 -42.08 -26.64 -12.07
C TRP A 722 -40.88 -27.08 -11.22
N PHE A 723 -40.37 -28.30 -11.43
CA PHE A 723 -39.12 -28.77 -10.82
C PHE A 723 -37.89 -28.00 -11.32
N GLU A 724 -37.84 -27.57 -12.58
CA GLU A 724 -36.77 -26.73 -13.13
C GLU A 724 -36.74 -25.36 -12.42
N LYS A 725 -37.91 -24.72 -12.22
CA LYS A 725 -37.98 -23.46 -11.46
C LYS A 725 -37.61 -23.63 -9.99
N LEU A 726 -38.05 -24.71 -9.34
CA LEU A 726 -37.66 -24.99 -7.97
C LEU A 726 -36.16 -25.22 -7.80
N THR A 727 -35.53 -26.00 -8.69
CA THR A 727 -34.07 -26.24 -8.65
C THR A 727 -33.25 -25.02 -9.08
N THR A 728 -33.82 -24.10 -9.87
CA THR A 728 -33.22 -22.78 -10.15
C THR A 728 -33.18 -21.87 -8.92
N TRP A 729 -34.18 -21.94 -8.04
CA TRP A 729 -34.34 -20.99 -6.94
C TRP A 729 -34.02 -21.54 -5.54
N LEU A 730 -34.00 -22.85 -5.32
CA LEU A 730 -33.78 -23.48 -4.01
C LEU A 730 -32.58 -24.46 -4.04
N LEU A 731 -31.53 -24.13 -3.29
CA LEU A 731 -30.32 -24.95 -3.19
C LEU A 731 -30.53 -26.24 -2.37
N CYS A 732 -31.54 -26.29 -1.51
CA CYS A 732 -31.75 -27.38 -0.54
C CYS A 732 -32.42 -28.65 -1.10
N PHE A 733 -32.56 -28.78 -2.42
CA PHE A 733 -33.22 -29.92 -3.05
C PHE A 733 -32.51 -31.27 -2.82
N THR A 734 -31.20 -31.23 -2.61
CA THR A 734 -30.37 -32.41 -2.30
C THR A 734 -30.57 -32.95 -0.88
N GLU A 735 -30.92 -32.11 0.09
CA GLU A 735 -30.98 -32.48 1.51
C GLU A 735 -32.33 -33.10 1.94
N LEU A 736 -33.45 -32.67 1.35
CA LEU A 736 -34.79 -33.11 1.79
C LEU A 736 -35.26 -34.46 1.21
N GLY A 737 -34.69 -34.89 0.08
CA GLY A 737 -35.18 -36.03 -0.69
C GLY A 737 -36.54 -35.77 -1.35
N HIS A 738 -36.77 -36.41 -2.51
CA HIS A 738 -37.98 -36.19 -3.33
C HIS A 738 -39.31 -36.37 -2.57
N SER A 739 -39.36 -37.26 -1.57
CA SER A 739 -40.58 -37.57 -0.81
C SER A 739 -40.99 -36.50 0.19
N SER A 740 -40.05 -35.75 0.78
CA SER A 740 -40.38 -34.70 1.76
C SER A 740 -40.93 -33.46 1.07
N VAL A 741 -40.37 -33.09 -0.08
CA VAL A 741 -40.80 -31.93 -0.87
C VAL A 741 -42.19 -32.16 -1.46
N THR A 742 -42.45 -33.34 -2.03
CA THR A 742 -43.80 -33.69 -2.51
C THR A 742 -44.84 -33.73 -1.39
N LYS A 743 -44.45 -34.06 -0.15
CA LYS A 743 -45.37 -34.04 1.00
C LYS A 743 -45.77 -32.62 1.41
N VAL A 744 -44.81 -31.71 1.55
CA VAL A 744 -45.08 -30.28 1.85
C VAL A 744 -45.92 -29.64 0.74
N ALA A 745 -45.65 -29.97 -0.52
CA ALA A 745 -46.43 -29.49 -1.67
C ALA A 745 -47.86 -30.04 -1.71
N THR A 746 -48.10 -31.28 -1.28
CA THR A 746 -49.45 -31.90 -1.28
C THR A 746 -50.26 -31.62 -0.02
N GLU A 747 -49.63 -31.23 1.09
CA GLU A 747 -50.35 -30.76 2.29
C GLU A 747 -50.98 -29.39 2.03
N LYS A 748 -50.30 -28.47 1.32
CA LYS A 748 -50.83 -27.15 0.89
C LYS A 748 -51.95 -27.24 -0.17
N GLN A 749 -52.34 -28.45 -0.59
CA GLN A 749 -53.45 -28.73 -1.53
C GLN A 749 -54.73 -29.20 -0.82
N LYS A 750 -54.72 -29.27 0.53
CA LYS A 750 -55.84 -29.76 1.36
C LYS A 750 -56.45 -28.73 2.31
N ASP A 751 -55.80 -27.58 2.46
CA ASP A 751 -56.31 -26.38 3.13
C ASP A 751 -56.70 -25.32 2.07
#